data_AF-A0A9E0ZWH0-F1
#
_entry.id   AF-A0A9E0ZWH0-F1
#
_cell.length_a   1.000
_cell.length_b   1.000
_cell.length_c   1.000
_cell.angle_alpha   90.00
_cell.angle_beta   90.00
_cell.angle_gamma   90.00
#
_symmetry.space_group_name_H-M   'P 1'
#
loop_
_entity.id
_entity.type
_entity.pdbx_description
1 polymer ?
#
loop_
_entity_poly.entity_id
_entity_poly.type
_entity_poly.pdbx_seq_one_letter_code
_entity_poly.pdbx_strand_id
1 'polypeptide(L)'
;MRMTKRAAACFLILVMVLSLIPQAVFAKEVLVSPLHYEMSQRIHDDKMAATICLEFDKTNAVELEKVILPDGTEQINDLTIVNYDVFENGVYDFIVEYTLDSVKQEETIPVEVVELDKKTTINTAVKSSKEALDTTFQLKGATFFDGSPMWGTTQTLIDHKGVEVPYDGWQLMQLDIEIPYQEKLEVTSIQPAVESLYPEYSMIEKDDKNSKWTYSFFFKENGNYNFTINYSLDSANYSTDVSYNVEGLVSIKDIAMRRHLINTYGEFSGLSYQGGQYVTKDMLAKTLYDPWGNIVYDFGKDGDNGSTAQYTTSLDGLQYLTNIHGMYLYDCARLAKGETIEPITQGYYPNMKLFRLTNITDSSNNMPEGAYSPEQIAACIKNMPNLYELSISGTGFKDLPVIGELNGELGYLEADYNEIESIEGIEKHPEIYSISLGINKIKSLEPLRKANLSNVTFMDLGGNQIFDLSPMQNTLPKTIIAGQRFGARRQQIAYSQTVIASLKNDIYEIELPMPIDIDGTLTNTAKVTVIFEDGNSKEYSTTILGGKTYISIPKNDVDSNKENPFENAKFTFNFDNLNGSDSRTKGWFTGTVTFKVSPVAETYRVIYDFVSGTRGKGLPSEVTDLLPIDSAKYEEGSTITAIQPDATEVV
;
A
#
# COMPACT_ATOMS: atom_id res chain seq x y z
N MET A 1 -29.43 -34.77 34.51
CA MET A 1 -30.78 -34.26 34.86
C MET A 1 -30.90 -32.87 34.24
N ARG A 2 -31.76 -32.72 33.20
CA ARG A 2 -32.44 -31.51 32.66
C ARG A 2 -31.65 -30.16 32.66
N MET A 3 -31.47 -29.42 31.57
CA MET A 3 -32.26 -29.25 30.34
C MET A 3 -31.40 -28.79 29.13
N THR A 4 -31.93 -29.10 27.95
CA THR A 4 -31.45 -28.84 26.58
C THR A 4 -31.92 -27.51 25.95
N LYS A 5 -31.05 -26.97 25.07
CA LYS A 5 -31.29 -26.26 23.77
C LYS A 5 -32.26 -25.05 23.70
N ARG A 6 -31.82 -23.94 23.08
CA ARG A 6 -32.25 -23.47 21.73
C ARG A 6 -31.67 -22.09 21.35
N ALA A 7 -31.51 -21.90 20.05
CA ALA A 7 -31.01 -20.72 19.35
C ALA A 7 -32.10 -19.67 19.02
N ALA A 8 -31.60 -18.47 18.66
CA ALA A 8 -32.12 -17.49 17.69
C ALA A 8 -33.06 -16.33 18.12
N ALA A 9 -32.67 -15.15 17.58
CA ALA A 9 -33.45 -14.03 17.05
C ALA A 9 -33.81 -12.83 17.94
N CYS A 10 -33.44 -11.66 17.42
CA CYS A 10 -33.75 -10.29 17.84
C CYS A 10 -35.26 -10.01 17.96
N PHE A 11 -35.68 -9.19 18.94
CA PHE A 11 -36.48 -7.97 18.72
C PHE A 11 -36.59 -7.10 19.99
N LEU A 12 -36.53 -5.79 19.77
CA LEU A 12 -36.82 -4.67 20.68
C LEU A 12 -38.13 -4.82 21.47
N ILE A 13 -38.14 -4.54 22.79
CA ILE A 13 -39.24 -3.81 23.48
C ILE A 13 -38.67 -2.92 24.60
N LEU A 14 -39.02 -1.64 24.49
CA LEU A 14 -38.87 -0.51 25.42
C LEU A 14 -39.78 -0.67 26.66
N VAL A 15 -39.24 -0.56 27.88
CA VAL A 15 -40.00 -0.13 29.08
C VAL A 15 -39.08 0.71 29.99
N MET A 16 -39.25 2.04 29.96
CA MET A 16 -38.95 2.93 31.10
C MET A 16 -40.04 2.70 32.17
N VAL A 17 -39.82 2.76 33.49
CA VAL A 17 -39.46 3.94 34.30
C VAL A 17 -39.10 3.49 35.74
N LEU A 18 -37.99 4.05 36.25
CA LEU A 18 -37.57 4.43 37.62
C LEU A 18 -38.07 3.67 38.87
N SER A 19 -37.11 3.27 39.72
CA SER A 19 -36.85 3.96 41.02
C SER A 19 -35.52 3.51 41.66
N LEU A 20 -34.82 4.49 42.26
CA LEU A 20 -33.40 4.56 42.61
C LEU A 20 -32.92 3.67 43.79
N ILE A 21 -31.77 3.02 43.53
CA ILE A 21 -30.50 2.84 44.27
C ILE A 21 -30.46 3.10 45.80
N PRO A 22 -29.83 2.15 46.54
CA PRO A 22 -28.81 2.53 47.53
C PRO A 22 -27.47 1.77 47.38
N GLN A 23 -26.41 2.59 47.31
CA GLN A 23 -25.04 2.49 47.83
C GLN A 23 -24.43 1.12 48.19
N ALA A 24 -23.30 0.81 47.54
CA ALA A 24 -22.20 0.05 48.12
C ALA A 24 -20.93 0.92 48.08
N VAL A 25 -20.33 1.10 49.27
CA VAL A 25 -19.03 1.73 49.49
C VAL A 25 -17.96 0.75 49.03
N PHE A 26 -17.21 1.10 47.99
CA PHE A 26 -15.91 0.50 47.68
C PHE A 26 -14.83 1.54 47.95
N ALA A 27 -13.73 1.09 48.56
CA ALA A 27 -12.54 1.88 48.80
C ALA A 27 -12.10 2.54 47.48
N LYS A 28 -11.83 3.85 47.52
CA LYS A 28 -11.28 4.60 46.40
C LYS A 28 -9.86 4.10 46.17
N GLU A 29 -9.71 3.18 45.24
CA GLU A 29 -8.44 2.87 44.60
C GLU A 29 -7.93 4.19 44.01
N VAL A 30 -6.74 4.61 44.45
CA VAL A 30 -6.06 5.75 43.84
C VAL A 30 -5.60 5.24 42.49
N LEU A 31 -6.35 5.54 41.44
CA LEU A 31 -5.93 5.31 40.06
C LEU A 31 -4.58 6.00 39.89
N VAL A 32 -3.53 5.20 39.74
CA VAL A 32 -2.29 5.65 39.14
C VAL A 32 -2.63 5.87 37.68
N SER A 33 -2.42 7.10 37.18
CA SER A 33 -2.63 7.42 35.77
C SER A 33 -1.93 6.38 34.89
N PRO A 34 -2.61 5.77 33.91
CA PRO A 34 -1.97 4.87 32.94
C PRO A 34 -1.16 5.66 31.89
N LEU A 35 -1.29 6.99 31.84
CA LEU A 35 -0.49 7.86 31.00
C LEU A 35 0.87 8.09 31.65
N HIS A 36 1.93 7.62 30.99
CA HIS A 36 3.29 7.97 31.34
C HIS A 36 3.72 9.16 30.49
N TYR A 37 4.09 10.26 31.14
CA TYR A 37 4.56 11.47 30.48
C TYR A 37 5.61 12.20 31.33
N GLU A 38 6.54 12.86 30.66
CA GLU A 38 7.42 13.85 31.26
C GLU A 38 6.89 15.25 30.95
N MET A 39 6.80 16.09 31.99
CA MET A 39 6.44 17.49 31.84
C MET A 39 7.66 18.35 32.07
N SER A 40 7.92 19.26 31.15
CA SER A 40 8.90 20.31 31.33
C SER A 40 8.32 21.68 30.94
N GLN A 41 8.84 22.72 31.58
CA GLN A 41 8.49 24.11 31.25
C GLN A 41 9.77 24.88 30.99
N ARG A 42 9.75 25.73 29.95
CA ARG A 42 10.85 26.63 29.64
C ARG A 42 10.34 28.07 29.65
N ILE A 43 10.69 28.82 30.71
CA ILE A 43 10.49 30.28 30.73
C ILE A 43 11.45 30.90 29.71
N HIS A 44 10.95 31.77 28.84
CA HIS A 44 11.77 32.48 27.86
C HIS A 44 12.66 33.52 28.57
N ASP A 45 13.80 33.88 27.97
CA ASP A 45 14.80 34.76 28.59
C ASP A 45 14.24 36.16 28.95
N ASP A 46 13.19 36.59 28.26
CA ASP A 46 12.49 37.87 28.47
C ASP A 46 11.38 37.81 29.55
N LYS A 47 11.10 36.62 30.09
CA LYS A 47 10.02 36.32 31.04
C LYS A 47 8.63 36.75 30.58
N MET A 48 8.40 36.95 29.28
CA MET A 48 7.09 37.33 28.73
C MET A 48 6.28 36.13 28.27
N ALA A 49 6.93 34.99 28.05
CA ALA A 49 6.30 33.74 27.67
C ALA A 49 7.01 32.53 28.31
N ALA A 50 6.28 31.41 28.37
CA ALA A 50 6.82 30.11 28.71
C ALA A 50 6.29 29.06 27.75
N THR A 51 7.11 28.08 27.40
CA THR A 51 6.68 26.91 26.63
C THR A 51 6.50 25.74 27.59
N ILE A 52 5.29 25.19 27.65
CA ILE A 52 4.96 23.93 28.31
C ILE A 52 5.20 22.80 27.31
N CYS A 53 5.91 21.75 27.72
CA CYS A 53 6.17 20.56 26.91
C CYS A 53 5.71 19.32 27.70
N LEU A 54 4.79 18.55 27.11
CA LEU A 54 4.39 17.22 27.57
C LEU A 54 4.95 16.18 26.60
N GLU A 55 5.86 15.33 27.07
CA GLU A 55 6.42 14.22 26.31
C GLU A 55 5.78 12.93 26.80
N PHE A 56 5.03 12.24 25.93
CA PHE A 56 4.33 11.01 26.28
C PHE A 56 5.17 9.78 25.91
N ASP A 57 5.31 8.85 26.85
CA ASP A 57 6.00 7.58 26.61
C ASP A 57 5.20 6.70 25.66
N LYS A 58 5.87 6.13 24.66
CA LYS A 58 5.26 5.10 23.81
C LYS A 58 5.15 3.79 24.58
N THR A 59 3.94 3.42 24.98
CA THR A 59 3.64 2.11 25.57
C THR A 59 2.69 1.31 24.67
N ASN A 60 2.82 -0.02 24.67
CA ASN A 60 1.97 -0.89 23.85
C ASN A 60 0.52 -1.00 24.36
N ALA A 61 0.20 -0.42 25.52
CA ALA A 61 -1.10 -0.55 26.18
C ALA A 61 -2.02 0.68 25.98
N VAL A 62 -1.44 1.85 25.70
CA VAL A 62 -2.19 3.11 25.57
C VAL A 62 -1.97 3.68 24.18
N GLU A 63 -3.07 3.87 23.44
CA GLU A 63 -3.08 4.55 22.15
C GLU A 63 -3.67 5.96 22.32
N LEU A 64 -2.83 6.99 22.20
CA LEU A 64 -3.26 8.38 22.26
C LEU A 64 -4.08 8.72 21.00
N GLU A 65 -5.27 9.28 21.19
CA GLU A 65 -6.15 9.68 20.08
C GLU A 65 -6.07 11.18 19.81
N LYS A 66 -6.04 11.98 20.88
CA LYS A 66 -6.07 13.44 20.80
C LYS A 66 -5.60 14.07 22.11
N VAL A 67 -4.98 15.25 22.03
CA VAL A 67 -4.76 16.14 23.16
C VAL A 67 -5.46 17.48 22.86
N ILE A 68 -6.36 17.89 23.74
CA ILE A 68 -7.02 19.21 23.70
C ILE A 68 -6.18 20.15 24.55
N LEU A 69 -5.67 21.20 23.92
CA LEU A 69 -4.87 22.23 24.55
C LEU A 69 -5.74 23.18 25.40
N PRO A 70 -5.15 23.95 26.32
CA PRO A 70 -5.90 24.85 27.21
C PRO A 70 -6.78 25.90 26.51
N ASP A 71 -6.49 26.24 25.26
CA ASP A 71 -7.32 27.14 24.44
C ASP A 71 -8.46 26.44 23.67
N GLY A 72 -8.58 25.13 23.83
CA GLY A 72 -9.56 24.27 23.14
C GLY A 72 -9.08 23.71 21.81
N THR A 73 -7.84 23.99 21.39
CA THR A 73 -7.26 23.43 20.15
C THR A 73 -7.06 21.93 20.26
N GLU A 74 -7.47 21.18 19.25
CA GLU A 74 -7.33 19.73 19.19
C GLU A 74 -6.06 19.32 18.43
N GLN A 75 -5.11 18.69 19.12
CA GLN A 75 -3.94 18.07 18.50
C GLN A 75 -4.22 16.56 18.33
N ILE A 76 -4.20 16.09 17.08
CA ILE A 76 -4.48 14.68 16.72
C ILE A 76 -3.29 13.99 16.04
N ASN A 77 -2.25 14.76 15.66
CA ASN A 77 -1.05 14.26 14.99
C ASN A 77 0.18 14.53 15.86
N ASP A 78 1.13 13.60 15.84
CA ASP A 78 2.37 13.62 16.63
C ASP A 78 2.14 13.94 18.12
N LEU A 79 1.45 13.03 18.81
CA LEU A 79 1.12 13.13 20.23
C LEU A 79 2.29 12.71 21.13
N THR A 80 3.47 12.44 20.56
CA THR A 80 4.67 12.06 21.32
C THR A 80 5.17 13.26 22.13
N ILE A 81 5.12 14.46 21.56
CA ILE A 81 5.54 15.70 22.20
C ILE A 81 4.48 16.77 21.91
N VAL A 82 3.88 17.31 22.96
CA VAL A 82 2.90 18.39 22.89
C VAL A 82 3.52 19.65 23.47
N ASN A 83 3.67 20.69 22.63
CA ASN A 83 4.18 21.99 23.04
C ASN A 83 3.05 23.02 23.08
N TYR A 84 3.04 23.87 24.11
CA TYR A 84 2.07 24.94 24.25
C TYR A 84 2.71 26.19 24.85
N ASP A 85 2.65 27.30 24.12
CA ASP A 85 3.18 28.59 24.58
C ASP A 85 2.13 29.34 25.41
N VAL A 86 2.55 29.81 26.57
CA VAL A 86 1.72 30.59 27.50
C VAL A 86 2.33 31.97 27.77
N PHE A 87 1.46 32.96 27.92
CA PHE A 87 1.85 34.38 28.04
C PHE A 87 1.37 35.01 29.36
N GLU A 88 0.69 34.24 30.21
CA GLU A 88 0.18 34.69 31.51
C GLU A 88 0.46 33.63 32.58
N ASN A 89 0.53 34.06 33.84
CA ASN A 89 0.64 33.13 34.96
C ASN A 89 -0.74 32.51 35.23
N GLY A 90 -0.82 31.18 35.38
CA GLY A 90 -2.09 30.48 35.53
C GLY A 90 -1.95 28.96 35.53
N VAL A 91 -3.07 28.28 35.71
CA VAL A 91 -3.17 26.81 35.57
C VAL A 91 -3.77 26.53 34.20
N TYR A 92 -3.11 25.63 33.47
CA TYR A 92 -3.41 25.26 32.09
C TYR A 92 -3.78 23.77 32.05
N ASP A 93 -5.03 23.47 31.72
CA ASP A 93 -5.56 22.10 31.69
C ASP A 93 -5.42 21.52 30.26
N PHE A 94 -4.67 20.43 30.14
CA PHE A 94 -4.58 19.63 28.92
C PHE A 94 -5.51 18.43 29.04
N ILE A 95 -6.41 18.20 28.09
CA ILE A 95 -7.30 17.04 28.10
C ILE A 95 -6.76 16.00 27.11
N VAL A 96 -6.38 14.83 27.61
CA VAL A 96 -5.83 13.75 26.81
C VAL A 96 -6.91 12.68 26.62
N GLU A 97 -7.32 12.45 25.37
CA GLU A 97 -8.17 11.34 24.96
C GLU A 97 -7.31 10.18 24.47
N TYR A 98 -7.53 8.99 25.04
CA TYR A 98 -6.76 7.79 24.70
C TYR A 98 -7.60 6.53 24.78
N THR A 99 -7.15 5.49 24.09
CA THR A 99 -7.75 4.15 24.16
C THR A 99 -6.83 3.24 24.97
N LEU A 100 -7.40 2.61 26.01
CA LEU A 100 -6.78 1.56 26.82
C LEU A 100 -7.65 0.31 26.69
N ASP A 101 -7.08 -0.80 26.23
CA ASP A 101 -7.81 -2.06 26.01
C ASP A 101 -9.11 -1.90 25.18
N SER A 102 -9.07 -1.08 24.13
CA SER A 102 -10.22 -0.77 23.23
C SER A 102 -11.38 0.01 23.88
N VAL A 103 -11.14 0.63 25.04
CA VAL A 103 -12.08 1.54 25.70
C VAL A 103 -11.51 2.95 25.68
N LYS A 104 -12.29 3.91 25.16
CA LYS A 104 -11.94 5.33 25.18
C LYS A 104 -12.01 5.90 26.58
N GLN A 105 -10.98 6.63 26.97
CA GLN A 105 -10.82 7.31 28.24
C GLN A 105 -10.37 8.76 28.01
N GLU A 106 -10.59 9.59 29.02
CA GLU A 106 -10.21 11.00 29.01
C GLU A 106 -9.55 11.33 30.36
N GLU A 107 -8.42 12.03 30.32
CA GLU A 107 -7.70 12.47 31.51
C GLU A 107 -7.24 13.93 31.38
N THR A 108 -7.34 14.69 32.47
CA THR A 108 -6.91 16.09 32.51
C THR A 108 -5.55 16.22 33.22
N ILE A 109 -4.57 16.83 32.56
CA ILE A 109 -3.24 17.14 33.07
C ILE A 109 -3.16 18.66 33.36
N PRO A 110 -3.24 19.11 34.62
CA PRO A 110 -3.09 20.51 34.97
C PRO A 110 -1.62 20.91 35.07
N VAL A 111 -1.22 21.97 34.37
CA VAL A 111 0.14 22.54 34.43
C VAL A 111 0.08 23.97 34.95
N GLU A 112 0.75 24.24 36.06
CA GLU A 112 0.82 25.59 36.66
C GLU A 112 2.06 26.33 36.18
N VAL A 113 1.87 27.52 35.59
CA VAL A 113 2.95 28.43 35.19
C VAL A 113 2.97 29.65 36.10
N VAL A 114 4.13 29.86 36.72
CA VAL A 114 4.45 30.98 37.60
C VAL A 114 5.74 31.65 37.11
N GLU A 115 5.96 32.92 37.48
CA GLU A 115 7.16 33.73 37.15
C GLU A 115 7.22 34.47 35.80
N LEU A 116 6.12 34.58 35.06
CA LEU A 116 6.02 35.52 33.93
C LEU A 116 5.84 36.97 34.42
N ASP A 117 6.61 37.89 33.83
CA ASP A 117 6.56 39.32 34.14
C ASP A 117 5.28 39.93 33.55
N LYS A 118 4.51 40.67 34.35
CA LYS A 118 3.31 41.37 33.86
C LYS A 118 3.71 42.34 32.75
N LYS A 119 3.14 42.14 31.56
CA LYS A 119 3.21 43.04 30.39
C LYS A 119 3.01 44.49 30.83
N THR A 120 4.10 45.23 30.99
CA THR A 120 4.04 46.66 31.34
C THR A 120 3.88 47.41 30.02
N THR A 121 2.64 47.59 29.61
CA THR A 121 2.28 48.37 28.44
C THR A 121 2.75 49.82 28.63
N ILE A 122 3.65 50.31 27.76
CA ILE A 122 3.84 51.75 27.59
C ILE A 122 2.55 52.29 26.99
N ASN A 123 1.72 52.88 27.86
CA ASN A 123 0.50 53.57 27.48
C ASN A 123 0.84 54.85 26.69
N THR A 124 0.91 54.72 25.37
CA THR A 124 0.21 55.69 24.52
C THR A 124 -1.19 55.13 24.35
N ALA A 125 -2.22 55.86 24.75
CA ALA A 125 -3.60 55.37 24.73
C ALA A 125 -4.06 55.06 23.29
N VAL A 126 -3.87 53.81 22.87
CA VAL A 126 -4.45 53.20 21.66
C VAL A 126 -5.77 52.57 22.08
N LYS A 127 -6.86 52.95 21.43
CA LYS A 127 -8.17 52.34 21.69
C LYS A 127 -8.27 51.06 20.87
N SER A 128 -8.82 49.97 21.42
CA SER A 128 -9.35 48.85 20.61
C SER A 128 -10.61 49.36 19.90
N SER A 129 -10.66 49.37 18.57
CA SER A 129 -11.85 49.86 17.87
C SER A 129 -13.04 48.93 18.12
N LYS A 130 -14.24 49.52 18.10
CA LYS A 130 -15.52 48.79 18.23
C LYS A 130 -16.05 48.30 16.87
N GLU A 131 -15.36 48.65 15.79
CA GLU A 131 -15.63 48.26 14.39
C GLU A 131 -14.36 47.59 13.87
N ALA A 132 -14.49 46.34 13.42
CA ALA A 132 -13.38 45.58 12.84
C ALA A 132 -12.89 46.29 11.57
N LEU A 133 -11.58 46.52 11.47
CA LEU A 133 -10.96 47.01 10.24
C LEU A 133 -11.24 45.99 9.13
N ASP A 134 -11.86 46.43 8.04
CA ASP A 134 -12.12 45.55 6.90
C ASP A 134 -10.79 45.07 6.34
N THR A 135 -10.53 43.77 6.41
CA THR A 135 -9.25 43.16 6.05
C THR A 135 -9.56 41.94 5.21
N THR A 136 -8.96 41.86 4.03
CA THR A 136 -9.08 40.69 3.18
C THR A 136 -7.70 40.05 2.98
N PHE A 137 -7.70 38.73 2.85
CA PHE A 137 -6.48 37.94 2.69
C PHE A 137 -6.49 37.29 1.30
N GLN A 138 -5.38 37.38 0.58
CA GLN A 138 -5.18 36.70 -0.70
C GLN A 138 -3.96 35.79 -0.61
N LEU A 139 -4.18 34.49 -0.71
CA LEU A 139 -3.11 33.49 -0.71
C LEU A 139 -2.74 33.09 -2.14
N LYS A 140 -1.45 33.19 -2.47
CA LYS A 140 -0.89 32.75 -3.75
C LYS A 140 0.46 32.07 -3.57
N GLY A 141 0.83 31.20 -4.49
CA GLY A 141 2.20 30.72 -4.61
C GLY A 141 3.12 31.88 -5.01
N ALA A 142 4.21 32.07 -4.29
CA ALA A 142 5.20 33.11 -4.55
C ALA A 142 6.34 32.64 -5.47
N THR A 143 6.48 31.33 -5.65
CA THR A 143 7.49 30.74 -6.54
C THR A 143 6.91 30.51 -7.93
N PHE A 144 7.60 30.99 -8.95
CA PHE A 144 7.34 30.68 -10.35
C PHE A 144 8.34 29.67 -10.90
N PHE A 145 7.84 28.83 -11.80
CA PHE A 145 8.65 27.83 -12.50
C PHE A 145 8.88 28.26 -13.95
N ASP A 146 10.14 28.42 -14.33
CA ASP A 146 10.58 28.68 -15.71
C ASP A 146 11.40 27.49 -16.27
N GLY A 147 11.68 27.54 -17.58
CA GLY A 147 12.38 26.46 -18.28
C GLY A 147 11.49 25.27 -18.67
N SER A 148 12.12 24.25 -19.25
CA SER A 148 11.49 22.98 -19.62
C SER A 148 11.95 21.89 -18.66
N PRO A 149 11.07 20.98 -18.21
CA PRO A 149 11.46 19.78 -17.46
C PRO A 149 12.64 19.02 -18.11
N MET A 150 12.75 19.11 -19.44
CA MET A 150 13.83 18.52 -20.23
C MET A 150 15.22 19.10 -19.94
N TRP A 151 15.30 20.40 -19.62
CA TRP A 151 16.54 21.18 -19.61
C TRP A 151 16.85 21.79 -18.24
N GLY A 152 16.03 21.49 -17.23
CA GLY A 152 16.09 22.07 -15.89
C GLY A 152 14.92 23.03 -15.65
N THR A 153 14.40 23.00 -14.42
CA THR A 153 13.41 23.98 -13.93
C THR A 153 14.11 24.86 -12.91
N THR A 154 14.14 26.16 -13.13
CA THR A 154 14.60 27.16 -12.17
C THR A 154 13.40 27.74 -11.42
N GLN A 155 13.65 28.27 -10.22
CA GLN A 155 12.63 28.86 -9.35
C GLN A 155 12.96 30.31 -9.10
N THR A 156 11.99 31.18 -9.33
CA THR A 156 12.14 32.62 -9.11
C THR A 156 11.03 33.16 -8.21
N LEU A 157 11.35 34.18 -7.42
CA LEU A 157 10.41 34.91 -6.56
C LEU A 157 9.58 35.92 -7.37
N ILE A 158 8.39 36.27 -6.89
CA ILE A 158 7.55 37.36 -7.45
C ILE A 158 8.15 38.73 -7.14
N ASP A 159 9.04 39.22 -8.00
CA ASP A 159 9.28 40.65 -8.20
C ASP A 159 9.97 40.92 -9.57
N HIS A 160 10.25 42.19 -9.88
CA HIS A 160 10.95 42.59 -11.10
C HIS A 160 12.48 42.37 -11.03
N LYS A 161 13.00 41.83 -9.91
CA LYS A 161 14.44 41.63 -9.67
C LYS A 161 14.90 40.20 -9.93
N GLY A 162 13.98 39.23 -10.07
CA GLY A 162 14.27 37.89 -10.57
C GLY A 162 15.20 37.09 -9.66
N VAL A 163 14.95 37.12 -8.36
CA VAL A 163 15.77 36.40 -7.36
C VAL A 163 15.45 34.90 -7.39
N GLU A 164 16.48 34.06 -7.46
CA GLU A 164 16.36 32.61 -7.37
C GLU A 164 16.04 32.16 -5.95
N VAL A 165 15.03 31.31 -5.79
CA VAL A 165 14.64 30.72 -4.50
C VAL A 165 15.07 29.24 -4.47
N PRO A 166 15.83 28.79 -3.46
CA PRO A 166 16.17 27.37 -3.33
C PRO A 166 14.94 26.51 -3.09
N TYR A 167 14.83 25.41 -3.84
CA TYR A 167 13.79 24.42 -3.61
C TYR A 167 14.20 23.41 -2.55
N ASP A 168 13.38 23.28 -1.52
CA ASP A 168 13.56 22.36 -0.40
C ASP A 168 12.36 21.41 -0.24
N GLY A 169 11.57 21.23 -1.30
CA GLY A 169 10.35 20.42 -1.32
C GLY A 169 9.08 21.22 -1.03
N TRP A 170 9.20 22.40 -0.43
CA TRP A 170 8.10 23.32 -0.21
C TRP A 170 8.10 24.45 -1.22
N GLN A 171 6.90 24.89 -1.58
CA GLN A 171 6.73 26.08 -2.39
C GLN A 171 6.64 27.31 -1.49
N LEU A 172 7.33 28.39 -1.86
CA LEU A 172 7.17 29.65 -1.16
C LEU A 172 5.75 30.18 -1.43
N MET A 173 5.08 30.57 -0.37
CA MET A 173 3.74 31.15 -0.36
C MET A 173 3.82 32.64 -0.08
N GLN A 174 2.88 33.40 -0.64
CA GLN A 174 2.67 34.81 -0.37
C GLN A 174 1.22 35.02 0.09
N LEU A 175 1.06 35.56 1.30
CA LEU A 175 -0.20 36.03 1.84
C LEU A 175 -0.24 37.55 1.75
N ASP A 176 -1.11 38.08 0.90
CA ASP A 176 -1.36 39.52 0.84
C ASP A 176 -2.49 39.89 1.80
N ILE A 177 -2.20 40.80 2.72
CA ILE A 177 -3.16 41.43 3.61
C ILE A 177 -3.58 42.74 2.96
N GLU A 178 -4.85 42.83 2.59
CA GLU A 178 -5.40 43.99 1.88
C GLU A 178 -6.42 44.73 2.77
N ILE A 179 -6.18 46.03 2.95
CA ILE A 179 -7.04 46.91 3.74
C ILE A 179 -7.58 48.00 2.79
N PRO A 180 -8.89 48.05 2.49
CA PRO A 180 -9.45 49.03 1.59
C PRO A 180 -9.33 50.43 2.18
N TYR A 181 -9.19 51.43 1.31
CA TYR A 181 -9.13 52.82 1.75
C TYR A 181 -10.44 53.26 2.39
N GLN A 182 -10.31 53.97 3.50
CA GLN A 182 -11.39 54.70 4.13
C GLN A 182 -10.93 56.16 4.32
N GLU A 183 -11.89 57.10 4.29
CA GLU A 183 -11.56 58.51 4.47
C GLU A 183 -10.83 58.71 5.81
N LYS A 184 -9.64 59.30 5.79
CA LYS A 184 -8.78 59.56 6.95
C LYS A 184 -8.26 58.32 7.70
N LEU A 185 -8.30 57.15 7.06
CA LEU A 185 -7.58 55.95 7.53
C LEU A 185 -6.14 55.97 7.03
N GLU A 186 -5.18 55.78 7.94
CA GLU A 186 -3.76 55.61 7.62
C GLU A 186 -3.22 54.39 8.39
N VAL A 187 -2.74 53.37 7.66
CA VAL A 187 -2.12 52.17 8.25
C VAL A 187 -0.67 52.49 8.60
N THR A 188 -0.30 52.36 9.87
CA THR A 188 1.02 52.79 10.36
C THR A 188 2.03 51.65 10.49
N SER A 189 1.57 50.44 10.83
CA SER A 189 2.41 49.23 10.81
C SER A 189 1.56 47.96 10.75
N ILE A 190 2.11 46.91 10.16
CA ILE A 190 1.57 45.55 10.23
C ILE A 190 2.70 44.67 10.76
N GLN A 191 2.48 44.05 11.91
CA GLN A 191 3.48 43.25 12.62
C GLN A 191 3.04 41.79 12.64
N PRO A 192 3.70 40.90 11.89
CA PRO A 192 3.42 39.48 12.00
C PRO A 192 3.97 38.94 13.33
N ALA A 193 3.28 37.96 13.92
CA ALA A 193 3.72 37.29 15.15
C ALA A 193 5.00 36.46 14.96
N VAL A 194 5.24 36.01 13.72
CA VAL A 194 6.45 35.32 13.28
C VAL A 194 7.08 36.09 12.13
N GLU A 195 8.41 36.05 12.01
CA GLU A 195 9.11 36.77 10.96
C GLU A 195 8.80 36.18 9.57
N SER A 196 8.62 37.06 8.58
CA SER A 196 8.47 36.65 7.17
C SER A 196 9.77 36.01 6.68
N LEU A 197 9.70 34.99 5.84
CA LEU A 197 10.91 34.39 5.25
C LEU A 197 11.70 35.37 4.38
N TYR A 198 11.03 36.42 3.88
CA TYR A 198 11.67 37.50 3.12
C TYR A 198 11.20 38.87 3.63
N PRO A 199 11.73 39.33 4.78
CA PRO A 199 11.34 40.61 5.39
C PRO A 199 11.56 41.80 4.47
N GLU A 200 12.56 41.75 3.59
CA GLU A 200 12.87 42.81 2.63
C GLU A 200 11.79 43.03 1.55
N TYR A 201 10.91 42.05 1.35
CA TYR A 201 9.75 42.13 0.44
C TYR A 201 8.43 42.29 1.20
N SER A 202 8.45 42.25 2.53
CA SER A 202 7.27 42.40 3.39
C SER A 202 7.10 43.85 3.85
N MET A 203 6.69 44.71 2.92
CA MET A 203 6.46 46.14 3.18
C MET A 203 5.01 46.53 2.96
N ILE A 204 4.56 47.57 3.67
CA ILE A 204 3.24 48.18 3.44
C ILE A 204 3.32 49.01 2.16
N GLU A 205 2.55 48.61 1.16
CA GLU A 205 2.41 49.32 -0.10
C GLU A 205 1.04 49.99 -0.19
N LYS A 206 1.04 51.24 -0.67
CA LYS A 206 -0.14 52.04 -0.88
C LYS A 206 -0.54 51.99 -2.36
N ASP A 207 -1.60 51.24 -2.69
CA ASP A 207 -2.10 51.10 -4.06
C ASP A 207 -3.23 52.10 -4.32
N ASP A 208 -2.83 53.32 -4.72
CA ASP A 208 -3.75 54.41 -5.04
C ASP A 208 -4.70 54.11 -6.21
N LYS A 209 -4.31 53.17 -7.10
CA LYS A 209 -5.11 52.80 -8.27
C LYS A 209 -6.29 51.92 -7.87
N ASN A 210 -6.07 50.97 -6.97
CA ASN A 210 -7.10 50.05 -6.49
C ASN A 210 -7.70 50.49 -5.15
N SER A 211 -7.28 51.64 -4.61
CA SER A 211 -7.76 52.22 -3.35
C SER A 211 -7.61 51.27 -2.16
N LYS A 212 -6.42 50.67 -1.99
CA LYS A 212 -6.14 49.73 -0.89
C LYS A 212 -4.68 49.78 -0.42
N TRP A 213 -4.46 49.43 0.84
CA TRP A 213 -3.15 49.12 1.39
C TRP A 213 -2.90 47.63 1.27
N THR A 214 -1.68 47.24 0.90
CA THR A 214 -1.28 45.83 0.77
C THR A 214 -0.04 45.57 1.60
N TYR A 215 0.00 44.44 2.31
CA TYR A 215 1.22 43.92 2.94
C TYR A 215 1.39 42.46 2.57
N SER A 216 2.56 42.10 2.03
CA SER A 216 2.85 40.74 1.59
C SER A 216 3.69 40.00 2.64
N PHE A 217 3.24 38.82 3.04
CA PHE A 217 3.92 37.95 3.99
C PHE A 217 4.34 36.64 3.32
N PHE A 218 5.60 36.22 3.49
CA PHE A 218 6.16 35.05 2.80
C PHE A 218 6.48 33.91 3.76
N PHE A 219 6.03 32.69 3.42
CA PHE A 219 6.13 31.50 4.28
C PHE A 219 6.12 30.21 3.45
N LYS A 220 6.26 29.04 4.09
CA LYS A 220 6.25 27.72 3.42
C LYS A 220 5.27 26.71 4.03
N GLU A 221 4.98 26.83 5.32
CA GLU A 221 4.31 25.78 6.09
C GLU A 221 2.81 26.05 6.28
N ASN A 222 2.05 25.00 6.61
CA ASN A 222 0.70 25.16 7.14
C ASN A 222 0.77 25.77 8.54
N GLY A 223 -0.25 26.51 8.95
CA GLY A 223 -0.30 27.11 10.28
C GLY A 223 -1.19 28.35 10.36
N ASN A 224 -1.36 28.84 11.58
CA ASN A 224 -2.10 30.07 11.84
C ASN A 224 -1.15 31.28 11.88
N TYR A 225 -1.31 32.18 10.91
CA TYR A 225 -0.49 33.38 10.77
C TYR A 225 -1.22 34.59 11.36
N ASN A 226 -0.68 35.11 12.47
CA ASN A 226 -1.27 36.23 13.23
C ASN A 226 -0.55 37.53 12.90
N PHE A 227 -1.31 38.63 12.80
CA PHE A 227 -0.81 39.96 12.48
C PHE A 227 -1.47 41.01 13.37
N THR A 228 -0.66 41.90 13.94
CA THR A 228 -1.14 43.10 14.63
C THR A 228 -1.06 44.29 13.69
N ILE A 229 -2.20 44.89 13.36
CA ILE A 229 -2.32 46.06 12.49
C ILE A 229 -2.52 47.29 13.35
N ASN A 230 -1.53 48.19 13.34
CA ASN A 230 -1.64 49.52 13.92
C ASN A 230 -2.06 50.52 12.83
N TYR A 231 -3.04 51.36 13.15
CA TYR A 231 -3.56 52.37 12.21
C TYR A 231 -4.07 53.61 12.94
N SER A 232 -4.25 54.69 12.19
CA SER A 232 -4.92 55.90 12.67
C SER A 232 -6.18 56.18 11.86
N LEU A 233 -7.25 56.57 12.53
CA LEU A 233 -8.53 56.96 11.93
C LEU A 233 -9.01 58.23 12.63
N ASP A 234 -9.33 59.29 11.86
CA ASP A 234 -9.70 60.61 12.41
C ASP A 234 -8.70 61.14 13.46
N SER A 235 -7.39 60.90 13.23
CA SER A 235 -6.29 61.28 14.15
C SER A 235 -6.27 60.55 15.50
N ALA A 236 -7.05 59.49 15.68
CA ALA A 236 -6.96 58.59 16.82
C ALA A 236 -6.27 57.28 16.42
N ASN A 237 -5.40 56.76 17.29
CA ASN A 237 -4.66 55.52 17.04
C ASN A 237 -5.43 54.30 17.55
N TYR A 238 -5.44 53.25 16.74
CA TYR A 238 -6.08 51.96 16.99
C TYR A 238 -5.12 50.81 16.67
N SER A 239 -5.42 49.65 17.25
CA SER A 239 -4.76 48.38 16.95
C SER A 239 -5.82 47.30 16.81
N THR A 240 -5.64 46.41 15.84
CA THR A 240 -6.46 45.21 15.67
C THR A 240 -5.58 44.03 15.35
N ASP A 241 -5.93 42.86 15.87
CA ASP A 241 -5.29 41.60 15.55
C ASP A 241 -6.13 40.87 14.50
N VAL A 242 -5.47 40.34 13.48
CA VAL A 242 -6.08 39.53 12.43
C VAL A 242 -5.27 38.26 12.24
N SER A 243 -5.94 37.19 11.84
CA SER A 243 -5.32 35.87 11.70
C SER A 243 -5.78 35.22 10.40
N TYR A 244 -4.89 34.47 9.77
CA TYR A 244 -5.19 33.66 8.62
C TYR A 244 -4.61 32.26 8.80
N ASN A 245 -5.48 31.25 8.77
CA ASN A 245 -5.08 29.86 8.86
C ASN A 245 -4.82 29.29 7.46
N VAL A 246 -3.66 28.68 7.28
CA VAL A 246 -3.27 27.99 6.05
C VAL A 246 -3.21 26.51 6.33
N GLU A 247 -4.02 25.73 5.61
CA GLU A 247 -4.05 24.28 5.73
C GLU A 247 -3.97 23.62 4.35
N GLY A 248 -3.61 22.34 4.36
CA GLY A 248 -3.66 21.50 3.16
C GLY A 248 -2.50 21.67 2.19
N LEU A 249 -1.52 22.55 2.42
CA LEU A 249 -0.29 22.58 1.63
C LEU A 249 0.46 21.25 1.73
N VAL A 250 1.03 20.79 0.62
CA VAL A 250 1.82 19.55 0.55
C VAL A 250 3.28 19.82 0.23
N SER A 251 4.17 19.08 0.89
CA SER A 251 5.58 18.97 0.49
C SER A 251 5.69 17.99 -0.67
N ILE A 252 6.46 18.36 -1.69
CA ILE A 252 6.75 17.52 -2.84
C ILE A 252 8.24 17.66 -3.11
N LYS A 253 9.02 16.66 -2.76
CA LYS A 253 10.49 16.70 -2.81
C LYS A 253 11.04 17.08 -4.19
N ASP A 254 10.42 16.56 -5.24
CA ASP A 254 10.89 16.75 -6.61
C ASP A 254 10.14 17.88 -7.33
N ILE A 255 10.90 18.85 -7.82
CA ILE A 255 10.37 20.02 -8.52
C ILE A 255 9.65 19.64 -9.81
N ALA A 256 10.15 18.62 -10.52
CA ALA A 256 9.51 18.14 -11.74
C ALA A 256 8.15 17.50 -11.44
N MET A 257 8.06 16.76 -10.34
CA MET A 257 6.79 16.21 -9.85
C MET A 257 5.83 17.31 -9.41
N ARG A 258 6.27 18.32 -8.66
CA ARG A 258 5.40 19.45 -8.29
C ARG A 258 4.82 20.13 -9.53
N ARG A 259 5.67 20.41 -10.52
CA ARG A 259 5.25 21.03 -11.78
C ARG A 259 4.26 20.14 -12.55
N HIS A 260 4.49 18.83 -12.58
CA HIS A 260 3.54 17.86 -13.15
C HIS A 260 2.17 17.98 -12.49
N LEU A 261 2.13 17.93 -11.16
CA LEU A 261 0.88 18.03 -10.40
C LEU A 261 0.15 19.37 -10.59
N ILE A 262 0.87 20.48 -10.69
CA ILE A 262 0.28 21.78 -11.04
C ILE A 262 -0.27 21.78 -12.48
N ASN A 263 0.45 21.20 -13.45
CA ASN A 263 -0.03 21.09 -14.84
C ASN A 263 -1.30 20.24 -14.94
N THR A 264 -1.38 19.18 -14.14
CA THR A 264 -2.47 18.19 -14.23
C THR A 264 -3.71 18.65 -13.46
N TYR A 265 -3.55 19.22 -12.25
CA TYR A 265 -4.67 19.53 -11.35
C TYR A 265 -4.90 21.04 -11.14
N GLY A 266 -3.98 21.89 -11.61
CA GLY A 266 -4.11 23.34 -11.54
C GLY A 266 -5.04 23.94 -12.60
N GLU A 267 -5.40 25.20 -12.41
CA GLU A 267 -6.24 25.96 -13.35
C GLU A 267 -5.35 26.60 -14.44
N PHE A 268 -4.93 25.86 -15.48
CA PHE A 268 -4.00 26.43 -16.47
C PHE A 268 -4.25 26.04 -17.94
N SER A 269 -3.81 26.93 -18.85
CA SER A 269 -3.74 26.71 -20.30
C SER A 269 -2.40 27.24 -20.88
N GLY A 270 -1.40 26.37 -21.06
CA GLY A 270 -0.11 26.74 -21.69
C GLY A 270 1.08 25.83 -21.31
N LEU A 271 2.27 26.09 -21.87
CA LEU A 271 3.51 25.31 -21.62
C LEU A 271 4.67 26.10 -20.97
N SER A 272 4.56 27.42 -20.86
CA SER A 272 5.65 28.28 -20.40
C SER A 272 5.11 29.35 -19.47
N TYR A 273 5.51 29.28 -18.18
CA TYR A 273 5.10 30.13 -17.05
C TYR A 273 3.88 29.62 -16.27
N GLN A 274 4.13 28.97 -15.11
CA GLN A 274 3.08 28.63 -14.14
C GLN A 274 3.00 29.73 -13.09
N GLY A 275 1.95 30.55 -13.19
CA GLY A 275 1.81 31.78 -12.43
C GLY A 275 1.33 31.58 -10.99
N GLY A 276 2.22 31.52 -10.00
CA GLY A 276 1.87 31.62 -8.58
C GLY A 276 0.82 30.63 -8.06
N GLN A 277 0.71 29.45 -8.71
CA GLN A 277 -0.16 28.36 -8.28
C GLN A 277 0.57 27.49 -7.28
N TYR A 278 -0.17 26.90 -6.33
CA TYR A 278 0.38 26.03 -5.30
C TYR A 278 -0.41 24.74 -5.18
N VAL A 279 0.25 23.71 -4.66
CA VAL A 279 -0.34 22.38 -4.53
C VAL A 279 -0.91 22.21 -3.13
N THR A 280 -2.20 21.89 -3.06
CA THR A 280 -2.90 21.48 -1.84
C THR A 280 -3.46 20.08 -1.95
N LYS A 281 -3.75 19.44 -0.81
CA LYS A 281 -4.48 18.17 -0.76
C LYS A 281 -5.82 18.26 -1.49
N ASP A 282 -6.56 19.36 -1.32
CA ASP A 282 -7.85 19.56 -1.99
C ASP A 282 -7.72 19.65 -3.51
N MET A 283 -6.65 20.28 -4.00
CA MET A 283 -6.38 20.33 -5.44
C MET A 283 -6.10 18.93 -5.99
N LEU A 284 -5.28 18.15 -5.29
CA LEU A 284 -4.90 16.78 -5.67
C LEU A 284 -6.01 15.74 -5.47
N ALA A 285 -7.01 16.06 -4.65
CA ALA A 285 -8.20 15.24 -4.46
C ALA A 285 -9.27 15.46 -5.54
N LYS A 286 -9.08 16.37 -6.51
CA LYS A 286 -10.05 16.60 -7.58
C LYS A 286 -10.13 15.40 -8.52
N THR A 287 -11.35 15.01 -8.92
CA THR A 287 -11.56 14.07 -10.02
C THR A 287 -11.39 14.80 -11.35
N LEU A 288 -10.53 14.28 -12.22
CA LEU A 288 -10.33 14.81 -13.57
C LEU A 288 -11.18 14.03 -14.56
N TYR A 289 -11.80 14.72 -15.51
CA TYR A 289 -12.60 14.11 -16.57
C TYR A 289 -12.06 14.48 -17.95
N ASP A 290 -12.00 13.50 -18.84
CA ASP A 290 -11.67 13.68 -20.25
C ASP A 290 -12.84 14.42 -20.96
N PRO A 291 -12.65 14.90 -22.19
CA PRO A 291 -13.71 15.59 -22.93
C PRO A 291 -14.99 14.77 -23.19
N TRP A 292 -14.96 13.46 -22.92
CA TRP A 292 -16.07 12.53 -23.08
C TRP A 292 -16.73 12.15 -21.74
N GLY A 293 -16.25 12.71 -20.62
CA GLY A 293 -16.79 12.50 -19.28
C GLY A 293 -16.26 11.26 -18.57
N ASN A 294 -15.21 10.61 -19.08
CA ASN A 294 -14.52 9.52 -18.37
C ASN A 294 -13.43 10.10 -17.47
N ILE A 295 -13.06 9.41 -16.39
CA ILE A 295 -11.99 9.88 -15.51
C ILE A 295 -10.65 9.80 -16.29
N VAL A 296 -9.85 10.87 -16.28
CA VAL A 296 -8.58 10.96 -17.04
C VAL A 296 -7.54 10.02 -16.44
N TYR A 297 -6.67 9.46 -17.28
CA TYR A 297 -5.48 8.71 -16.86
C TYR A 297 -4.45 9.67 -16.27
N ASP A 298 -4.04 9.45 -15.02
CA ASP A 298 -3.48 10.52 -14.19
C ASP A 298 -1.95 10.57 -14.13
N PHE A 299 -1.26 9.43 -14.25
CA PHE A 299 0.20 9.39 -14.18
C PHE A 299 0.78 8.33 -15.13
N GLY A 300 1.58 8.74 -16.11
CA GLY A 300 2.17 7.89 -17.15
C GLY A 300 1.23 7.58 -18.34
N LYS A 301 1.72 7.87 -19.56
CA LYS A 301 1.23 7.73 -20.97
C LYS A 301 -0.28 7.80 -21.36
N ASP A 302 -0.52 8.50 -22.49
CA ASP A 302 -1.79 8.79 -23.21
C ASP A 302 -2.75 9.75 -22.48
N GLY A 303 -2.19 10.60 -21.61
CA GLY A 303 -2.88 11.69 -20.94
C GLY A 303 -1.94 12.74 -20.34
N ASP A 304 -0.68 12.38 -20.03
CA ASP A 304 0.34 13.36 -19.69
C ASP A 304 0.76 14.10 -20.98
N ASN A 305 0.46 15.40 -21.06
CA ASN A 305 0.79 16.30 -22.17
C ASN A 305 2.31 16.45 -22.33
N GLY A 306 2.97 15.37 -22.75
CA GLY A 306 4.37 15.29 -23.14
C GLY A 306 5.29 16.10 -22.25
N SER A 307 5.76 15.53 -21.14
CA SER A 307 7.19 15.43 -20.84
C SER A 307 7.56 15.48 -19.35
N THR A 308 6.69 15.83 -18.40
CA THR A 308 7.12 16.02 -17.00
C THR A 308 7.39 14.72 -16.23
N ALA A 309 6.54 13.68 -16.34
CA ALA A 309 6.67 12.47 -15.52
C ALA A 309 7.99 11.71 -15.77
N GLN A 310 8.45 11.62 -17.02
CA GLN A 310 9.76 11.05 -17.39
C GLN A 310 10.97 11.79 -16.78
N TYR A 311 10.77 13.01 -16.29
CA TYR A 311 11.79 13.81 -15.62
C TYR A 311 11.65 13.83 -14.11
N THR A 312 10.65 13.14 -13.57
CA THR A 312 10.53 13.00 -12.14
C THR A 312 11.68 12.18 -11.59
N THR A 313 12.30 12.72 -10.56
CA THR A 313 13.38 12.05 -9.83
C THR A 313 12.90 11.45 -8.52
N SER A 314 11.67 11.76 -8.08
CA SER A 314 10.98 11.15 -6.95
C SER A 314 9.50 10.97 -7.28
N LEU A 315 8.88 9.94 -6.70
CA LEU A 315 7.43 9.71 -6.76
C LEU A 315 6.67 10.39 -5.61
N ASP A 316 7.37 11.15 -4.76
CA ASP A 316 6.76 11.94 -3.69
C ASP A 316 5.74 12.93 -4.25
N GLY A 317 4.53 12.92 -3.71
CA GLY A 317 3.36 13.61 -4.23
C GLY A 317 2.24 12.66 -4.64
N LEU A 318 2.56 11.44 -5.11
CA LEU A 318 1.55 10.46 -5.53
C LEU A 318 0.68 9.95 -4.37
N GLN A 319 1.17 9.99 -3.13
CA GLN A 319 0.40 9.62 -1.93
C GLN A 319 -0.84 10.50 -1.72
N TYR A 320 -0.86 11.71 -2.27
CA TYR A 320 -1.94 12.68 -2.09
C TYR A 320 -3.03 12.58 -3.17
N LEU A 321 -2.82 11.76 -4.20
CA LEU A 321 -3.74 11.59 -5.32
C LEU A 321 -4.86 10.59 -4.99
N THR A 322 -5.93 11.03 -4.32
CA THR A 322 -6.96 10.11 -3.79
C THR A 322 -8.04 9.69 -4.80
N ASN A 323 -8.20 10.43 -5.89
CA ASN A 323 -9.32 10.26 -6.84
C ASN A 323 -8.89 9.90 -8.27
N ILE A 324 -7.70 9.31 -8.40
CA ILE A 324 -7.13 8.92 -9.68
C ILE A 324 -7.65 7.57 -10.18
N HIS A 325 -7.69 7.40 -11.50
CA HIS A 325 -8.21 6.21 -12.17
C HIS A 325 -7.14 5.25 -12.65
N GLY A 326 -6.00 5.77 -13.09
CA GLY A 326 -4.92 4.98 -13.67
C GLY A 326 -3.54 5.52 -13.34
N MET A 327 -2.62 4.63 -12.98
CA MET A 327 -1.22 4.93 -12.71
C MET A 327 -0.30 3.95 -13.44
N TYR A 328 0.49 4.48 -14.35
CA TYR A 328 1.47 3.79 -15.19
C TYR A 328 2.88 4.31 -14.88
N LEU A 329 3.76 3.43 -14.41
CA LEU A 329 5.07 3.83 -13.86
C LEU A 329 6.27 3.45 -14.74
N TYR A 330 6.04 2.93 -15.96
CA TYR A 330 7.12 2.38 -16.78
C TYR A 330 8.06 3.45 -17.38
N ASP A 331 7.69 4.73 -17.42
CA ASP A 331 8.57 5.83 -17.92
C ASP A 331 9.31 6.60 -16.81
N CYS A 332 9.33 6.07 -15.58
CA CYS A 332 10.03 6.67 -14.44
C CYS A 332 11.53 6.32 -14.40
N ALA A 333 12.19 6.23 -15.57
CA ALA A 333 13.59 5.81 -15.69
C ALA A 333 14.60 6.78 -15.03
N ARG A 334 14.17 8.00 -14.66
CA ARG A 334 14.99 9.03 -14.01
C ARG A 334 14.86 9.11 -12.50
N LEU A 335 14.12 8.18 -11.86
CA LEU A 335 14.07 8.11 -10.40
C LEU A 335 15.49 8.11 -9.83
N ALA A 336 15.73 9.00 -8.87
CA ALA A 336 17.01 9.14 -8.24
C ALA A 336 17.35 7.86 -7.46
N LYS A 337 18.64 7.58 -7.31
CA LYS A 337 19.09 6.40 -6.56
C LYS A 337 18.53 6.45 -5.12
N GLY A 338 17.83 5.39 -4.73
CA GLY A 338 17.22 5.25 -3.40
C GLY A 338 15.76 5.72 -3.35
N GLU A 339 15.24 6.35 -4.40
CA GLU A 339 13.81 6.64 -4.53
C GLU A 339 13.08 5.37 -4.95
N THR A 340 11.87 5.19 -4.42
CA THR A 340 11.07 3.99 -4.66
C THR A 340 9.58 4.32 -4.83
N ILE A 341 8.76 3.30 -5.06
CA ILE A 341 7.28 3.39 -5.02
C ILE A 341 6.68 3.56 -3.63
N GLU A 342 7.49 3.70 -2.58
CA GLU A 342 7.03 3.91 -1.20
C GLU A 342 5.94 4.98 -1.05
N PRO A 343 5.99 6.16 -1.72
CA PRO A 343 4.90 7.13 -1.63
C PRO A 343 3.52 6.53 -1.96
N ILE A 344 3.46 5.63 -2.94
CA ILE A 344 2.19 4.98 -3.33
C ILE A 344 1.69 4.04 -2.23
N THR A 345 2.59 3.43 -1.45
CA THR A 345 2.21 2.60 -0.30
C THR A 345 1.59 3.40 0.86
N GLN A 346 1.78 4.71 0.88
CA GLN A 346 1.23 5.62 1.91
C GLN A 346 -0.11 6.25 1.49
N GLY A 347 -0.48 6.17 0.21
CA GLY A 347 -1.75 6.67 -0.31
C GLY A 347 -2.89 5.65 -0.17
N TYR A 348 -4.12 6.11 -0.35
CA TYR A 348 -5.31 5.25 -0.51
C TYR A 348 -6.07 5.66 -1.77
N TYR A 349 -6.27 4.70 -2.67
CA TYR A 349 -6.75 4.93 -4.04
C TYR A 349 -8.04 4.15 -4.31
N PRO A 350 -9.16 4.54 -3.68
CA PRO A 350 -10.42 3.81 -3.80
C PRO A 350 -10.99 3.83 -5.23
N ASN A 351 -10.61 4.81 -6.07
CA ASN A 351 -11.11 4.94 -7.43
C ASN A 351 -10.16 4.39 -8.50
N MET A 352 -8.99 3.89 -8.09
CA MET A 352 -8.00 3.32 -8.99
C MET A 352 -8.56 2.08 -9.68
N LYS A 353 -8.54 2.09 -11.01
CA LYS A 353 -8.88 0.95 -11.84
C LYS A 353 -7.67 0.33 -12.49
N LEU A 354 -6.62 1.10 -12.79
CA LEU A 354 -5.54 0.61 -13.65
C LEU A 354 -4.19 0.87 -12.96
N PHE A 355 -3.47 -0.19 -12.63
CA PHE A 355 -2.12 -0.08 -12.07
C PHE A 355 -1.13 -0.86 -12.92
N ARG A 356 -0.16 -0.15 -13.50
CA ARG A 356 0.87 -0.75 -14.34
C ARG A 356 2.26 -0.30 -13.88
N LEU A 357 3.07 -1.26 -13.45
CA LEU A 357 4.50 -1.07 -13.24
C LEU A 357 5.29 -1.38 -14.51
N THR A 358 4.74 -2.19 -15.41
CA THR A 358 5.37 -2.62 -16.66
C THR A 358 4.52 -2.31 -17.88
N ASN A 359 5.18 -2.24 -19.04
CA ASN A 359 4.50 -2.03 -20.32
C ASN A 359 4.09 -3.37 -20.95
N ILE A 360 2.84 -3.44 -21.42
CA ILE A 360 2.22 -4.60 -22.11
C ILE A 360 2.94 -4.93 -23.44
N THR A 361 3.74 -4.02 -24.01
CA THR A 361 4.21 -4.13 -25.41
C THR A 361 5.70 -3.93 -25.67
N ASP A 362 6.51 -3.52 -24.68
CA ASP A 362 7.93 -3.25 -24.91
C ASP A 362 8.79 -3.50 -23.66
N SER A 363 9.93 -4.15 -23.88
CA SER A 363 11.02 -4.39 -22.93
C SER A 363 11.93 -3.18 -22.69
N SER A 364 11.59 -2.00 -23.21
CA SER A 364 12.42 -0.80 -23.15
C SER A 364 11.81 0.27 -22.23
N ASN A 365 12.63 0.74 -21.28
CA ASN A 365 12.33 1.62 -20.15
C ASN A 365 11.44 1.01 -19.07
N ASN A 366 12.09 0.57 -17.98
CA ASN A 366 11.47 0.22 -16.71
C ASN A 366 11.96 1.21 -15.64
N MET A 367 11.24 1.26 -14.52
CA MET A 367 11.77 1.90 -13.32
C MET A 367 13.16 1.33 -12.97
N PRO A 368 14.07 2.15 -12.40
CA PRO A 368 15.40 1.69 -12.02
C PRO A 368 15.36 0.44 -11.13
N GLU A 369 16.40 -0.39 -11.24
CA GLU A 369 16.59 -1.51 -10.33
C GLU A 369 16.62 -1.00 -8.87
N GLY A 370 15.81 -1.60 -8.01
CA GLY A 370 15.66 -1.18 -6.61
C GLY A 370 14.64 -0.06 -6.37
N ALA A 371 13.98 0.47 -7.40
CA ALA A 371 12.89 1.45 -7.25
C ALA A 371 11.58 0.82 -6.71
N TYR A 372 11.55 -0.49 -6.54
CA TYR A 372 10.42 -1.23 -6.01
C TYR A 372 10.90 -2.55 -5.41
N SER A 373 10.07 -3.10 -4.51
CA SER A 373 10.21 -4.44 -3.95
C SER A 373 8.89 -5.19 -4.05
N PRO A 374 8.90 -6.54 -4.06
CA PRO A 374 7.67 -7.34 -4.06
C PRO A 374 6.71 -6.98 -2.92
N GLU A 375 7.24 -6.64 -1.75
CA GLU A 375 6.48 -6.25 -0.57
C GLU A 375 5.80 -4.89 -0.76
N GLN A 376 6.49 -3.91 -1.34
CA GLN A 376 5.90 -2.61 -1.67
C GLN A 376 4.80 -2.74 -2.72
N ILE A 377 4.98 -3.60 -3.74
CA ILE A 377 3.95 -3.84 -4.76
C ILE A 377 2.69 -4.42 -4.12
N ALA A 378 2.83 -5.41 -3.23
CA ALA A 378 1.70 -5.96 -2.48
C ALA A 378 1.00 -4.88 -1.64
N ALA A 379 1.76 -4.01 -0.96
CA ALA A 379 1.21 -2.90 -0.19
C ALA A 379 0.45 -1.89 -1.08
N CYS A 380 0.98 -1.55 -2.26
CA CYS A 380 0.28 -0.71 -3.24
C CYS A 380 -1.06 -1.33 -3.65
N ILE A 381 -1.09 -2.62 -3.98
CA ILE A 381 -2.33 -3.31 -4.41
C ILE A 381 -3.40 -3.26 -3.31
N LYS A 382 -3.04 -3.41 -2.03
CA LYS A 382 -3.98 -3.29 -0.89
C LYS A 382 -4.64 -1.92 -0.81
N ASN A 383 -3.92 -0.87 -1.18
CA ASN A 383 -4.43 0.50 -1.19
C ASN A 383 -5.29 0.81 -2.43
N MET A 384 -5.48 -0.13 -3.34
CA MET A 384 -6.22 0.03 -4.59
C MET A 384 -7.38 -1.00 -4.65
N PRO A 385 -8.34 -0.96 -3.73
CA PRO A 385 -9.31 -2.05 -3.55
C PRO A 385 -10.20 -2.29 -4.77
N ASN A 386 -10.30 -1.34 -5.71
CA ASN A 386 -11.22 -1.40 -6.84
C ASN A 386 -10.55 -1.65 -8.20
N LEU A 387 -9.31 -2.15 -8.21
CA LEU A 387 -8.56 -2.42 -9.44
C LEU A 387 -9.36 -3.30 -10.44
N TYR A 388 -9.32 -2.87 -11.69
CA TYR A 388 -9.79 -3.60 -12.87
C TYR A 388 -8.62 -4.20 -13.66
N GLU A 389 -7.47 -3.54 -13.67
CA GLU A 389 -6.29 -3.95 -14.40
C GLU A 389 -5.03 -3.87 -13.54
N LEU A 390 -4.24 -4.95 -13.57
CA LEU A 390 -2.95 -5.06 -12.91
C LEU A 390 -1.89 -5.60 -13.90
N SER A 391 -0.85 -4.81 -14.19
CA SER A 391 0.33 -5.23 -14.97
C SER A 391 1.63 -5.02 -14.19
N ILE A 392 2.26 -6.13 -13.81
CA ILE A 392 3.43 -6.18 -12.92
C ILE A 392 4.44 -7.25 -13.35
N SER A 393 4.53 -7.54 -14.64
CA SER A 393 5.43 -8.56 -15.19
C SER A 393 6.90 -8.24 -14.88
N GLY A 394 7.73 -9.22 -14.55
CA GLY A 394 9.18 -8.99 -14.36
C GLY A 394 9.54 -8.17 -13.12
N THR A 395 8.65 -8.07 -12.13
CA THR A 395 8.86 -7.25 -10.92
C THR A 395 9.38 -8.04 -9.71
N GLY A 396 9.55 -9.35 -9.84
CA GLY A 396 9.89 -10.26 -8.73
C GLY A 396 8.72 -10.52 -7.77
N PHE A 397 7.51 -10.10 -8.15
CA PHE A 397 6.32 -10.23 -7.31
C PHE A 397 6.01 -11.69 -6.97
N LYS A 398 5.47 -11.94 -5.77
CA LYS A 398 5.19 -13.30 -5.25
C LYS A 398 3.86 -13.45 -4.52
N ASP A 399 3.32 -12.38 -3.94
CA ASP A 399 2.13 -12.42 -3.05
C ASP A 399 0.83 -12.22 -3.85
N LEU A 400 0.60 -13.05 -4.87
CA LEU A 400 -0.65 -13.00 -5.65
C LEU A 400 -1.93 -13.12 -4.80
N PRO A 401 -1.97 -13.86 -3.67
CA PRO A 401 -3.15 -13.88 -2.78
C PRO A 401 -3.68 -12.51 -2.35
N VAL A 402 -2.86 -11.45 -2.40
CA VAL A 402 -3.29 -10.08 -2.13
C VAL A 402 -4.45 -9.62 -3.03
N ILE A 403 -4.56 -10.14 -4.26
CA ILE A 403 -5.67 -9.75 -5.15
C ILE A 403 -7.01 -10.22 -4.58
N GLY A 404 -7.04 -11.28 -3.78
CA GLY A 404 -8.25 -11.73 -3.12
C GLY A 404 -8.77 -10.78 -2.02
N GLU A 405 -8.02 -9.72 -1.69
CA GLU A 405 -8.47 -8.63 -0.81
C GLU A 405 -9.17 -7.49 -1.60
N LEU A 406 -9.14 -7.53 -2.94
CA LEU A 406 -9.79 -6.54 -3.79
C LEU A 406 -11.32 -6.70 -3.78
N ASN A 407 -12.01 -5.57 -3.81
CA ASN A 407 -13.46 -5.46 -3.93
C ASN A 407 -13.92 -5.13 -5.37
N GLY A 408 -12.99 -4.74 -6.24
CA GLY A 408 -13.23 -4.40 -7.63
C GLY A 408 -13.40 -5.61 -8.54
N GLU A 409 -13.88 -5.32 -9.75
CA GLU A 409 -13.97 -6.27 -10.86
C GLU A 409 -12.62 -6.39 -11.57
N LEU A 410 -11.69 -7.21 -11.08
CA LEU A 410 -10.38 -7.39 -11.70
C LEU A 410 -10.56 -8.09 -13.05
N GLY A 411 -10.53 -7.35 -14.16
CA GLY A 411 -10.73 -7.90 -15.51
C GLY A 411 -9.45 -8.43 -16.15
N TYR A 412 -8.31 -7.80 -15.88
CA TYR A 412 -7.04 -8.07 -16.56
C TYR A 412 -5.88 -8.21 -15.56
N LEU A 413 -5.20 -9.35 -15.61
CA LEU A 413 -4.04 -9.66 -14.80
C LEU A 413 -2.85 -10.07 -15.68
N GLU A 414 -1.78 -9.31 -15.60
CA GLU A 414 -0.50 -9.59 -16.26
C GLU A 414 0.63 -9.56 -15.23
N ALA A 415 1.20 -10.72 -14.94
CA ALA A 415 2.27 -10.89 -13.96
C ALA A 415 3.24 -11.99 -14.40
N ASP A 416 3.61 -11.99 -15.68
CA ASP A 416 4.62 -12.91 -16.22
C ASP A 416 6.00 -12.63 -15.61
N TYR A 417 6.93 -13.60 -15.68
CA TYR A 417 8.34 -13.42 -15.26
C TYR A 417 8.49 -12.99 -13.78
N ASN A 418 7.73 -13.61 -12.89
CA ASN A 418 7.70 -13.28 -11.46
C ASN A 418 8.07 -14.51 -10.60
N GLU A 419 7.84 -14.43 -9.29
CA GLU A 419 8.13 -15.50 -8.32
C GLU A 419 6.85 -16.07 -7.68
N ILE A 420 5.72 -16.02 -8.39
CA ILE A 420 4.42 -16.45 -7.87
C ILE A 420 4.39 -17.98 -7.71
N GLU A 421 4.07 -18.46 -6.52
CA GLU A 421 3.91 -19.90 -6.22
C GLU A 421 2.45 -20.31 -6.04
N SER A 422 1.63 -19.42 -5.48
CA SER A 422 0.20 -19.62 -5.22
C SER A 422 -0.64 -18.69 -6.07
N ILE A 423 -1.79 -19.19 -6.53
CA ILE A 423 -2.79 -18.43 -7.29
C ILE A 423 -4.12 -18.29 -6.55
N GLU A 424 -4.11 -18.52 -5.23
CA GLU A 424 -5.25 -18.18 -4.38
C GLU A 424 -5.64 -16.71 -4.55
N GLY A 425 -6.93 -16.40 -4.38
CA GLY A 425 -7.49 -15.08 -4.64
C GLY A 425 -8.08 -14.94 -6.04
N ILE A 426 -7.55 -15.62 -7.07
CA ILE A 426 -8.12 -15.59 -8.43
C ILE A 426 -9.58 -16.07 -8.43
N GLU A 427 -9.94 -17.04 -7.58
CA GLU A 427 -11.29 -17.57 -7.50
C GLU A 427 -12.35 -16.56 -7.05
N LYS A 428 -11.92 -15.42 -6.47
CA LYS A 428 -12.80 -14.32 -6.08
C LYS A 428 -13.13 -13.36 -7.23
N HIS A 429 -12.47 -13.51 -8.37
CA HIS A 429 -12.60 -12.62 -9.54
C HIS A 429 -13.14 -13.36 -10.78
N PRO A 430 -14.42 -13.80 -10.77
CA PRO A 430 -15.04 -14.48 -11.92
C PRO A 430 -15.14 -13.61 -13.18
N GLU A 431 -15.00 -12.29 -13.04
CA GLU A 431 -15.02 -11.30 -14.11
C GLU A 431 -13.77 -11.31 -15.00
N ILE A 432 -12.65 -11.89 -14.53
CA ILE A 432 -11.37 -11.87 -15.26
C ILE A 432 -11.55 -12.43 -16.68
N TYR A 433 -11.08 -11.68 -17.68
CA TYR A 433 -11.09 -12.09 -19.09
C TYR A 433 -9.69 -12.39 -19.65
N SER A 434 -8.62 -11.96 -18.97
CA SER A 434 -7.23 -12.19 -19.38
C SER A 434 -6.32 -12.46 -18.18
N ILE A 435 -5.60 -13.59 -18.20
CA ILE A 435 -4.64 -14.00 -17.18
C ILE A 435 -3.30 -14.31 -17.83
N SER A 436 -2.24 -13.61 -17.45
CA SER A 436 -0.87 -13.89 -17.87
C SER A 436 0.01 -14.14 -16.64
N LEU A 437 0.36 -15.40 -16.41
CA LEU A 437 1.13 -15.87 -15.25
C LEU A 437 2.28 -16.79 -15.69
N GLY A 438 2.76 -16.62 -16.92
CA GLY A 438 3.89 -17.34 -17.46
C GLY A 438 5.19 -17.04 -16.72
N ILE A 439 6.09 -18.01 -16.68
CA ILE A 439 7.44 -17.92 -16.11
C ILE A 439 7.36 -17.47 -14.64
N ASN A 440 6.69 -18.31 -13.85
CA ASN A 440 6.53 -18.19 -12.42
C ASN A 440 6.92 -19.54 -11.75
N LYS A 441 6.50 -19.78 -10.51
CA LYS A 441 6.80 -21.00 -9.74
C LYS A 441 5.51 -21.76 -9.37
N ILE A 442 4.42 -21.57 -10.10
CA ILE A 442 3.10 -22.14 -9.80
C ILE A 442 3.15 -23.66 -9.95
N LYS A 443 2.67 -24.38 -8.93
CA LYS A 443 2.60 -25.86 -8.91
C LYS A 443 1.19 -26.40 -8.99
N SER A 444 0.25 -25.70 -8.37
CA SER A 444 -1.13 -26.15 -8.19
C SER A 444 -2.12 -25.17 -8.81
N LEU A 445 -3.13 -25.73 -9.48
CA LEU A 445 -4.26 -24.97 -10.01
C LEU A 445 -5.55 -25.19 -9.21
N GLU A 446 -5.47 -25.83 -8.03
CA GLU A 446 -6.63 -26.11 -7.17
C GLU A 446 -7.54 -24.90 -6.90
N PRO A 447 -7.04 -23.67 -6.67
CA PRO A 447 -7.91 -22.51 -6.50
C PRO A 447 -8.89 -22.31 -7.67
N LEU A 448 -8.48 -22.66 -8.89
CA LEU A 448 -9.30 -22.52 -10.09
C LEU A 448 -10.41 -23.57 -10.20
N ARG A 449 -10.41 -24.64 -9.38
CA ARG A 449 -11.43 -25.70 -9.41
C ARG A 449 -12.83 -25.18 -9.10
N LYS A 450 -12.92 -24.16 -8.26
CA LYS A 450 -14.18 -23.53 -7.83
C LYS A 450 -14.41 -22.15 -8.45
N ALA A 451 -13.44 -21.62 -9.18
CA ALA A 451 -13.55 -20.33 -9.84
C ALA A 451 -14.59 -20.37 -10.97
N ASN A 452 -15.30 -19.26 -11.21
CA ASN A 452 -16.19 -19.14 -12.36
C ASN A 452 -15.53 -18.29 -13.45
N LEU A 453 -14.58 -18.87 -14.18
CA LEU A 453 -13.78 -18.18 -15.20
C LEU A 453 -14.45 -18.14 -16.59
N SER A 454 -15.78 -18.00 -16.64
CA SER A 454 -16.54 -18.06 -17.90
C SER A 454 -16.17 -16.96 -18.90
N ASN A 455 -15.60 -15.86 -18.42
CA ASN A 455 -15.22 -14.70 -19.22
C ASN A 455 -13.79 -14.78 -19.78
N VAL A 456 -12.99 -15.76 -19.34
CA VAL A 456 -11.59 -15.88 -19.77
C VAL A 456 -11.51 -16.11 -21.28
N THR A 457 -10.79 -15.22 -21.94
CA THR A 457 -10.47 -15.27 -23.37
C THR A 457 -9.00 -15.49 -23.65
N PHE A 458 -8.12 -15.26 -22.66
CA PHE A 458 -6.69 -15.47 -22.74
C PHE A 458 -6.14 -15.98 -21.40
N MET A 459 -5.30 -17.01 -21.43
CA MET A 459 -4.61 -17.57 -20.27
C MET A 459 -3.21 -18.10 -20.64
N ASP A 460 -2.15 -17.49 -20.11
CA ASP A 460 -0.79 -18.04 -20.18
C ASP A 460 -0.31 -18.52 -18.81
N LEU A 461 0.13 -19.77 -18.76
CA LEU A 461 0.69 -20.50 -17.62
C LEU A 461 2.02 -21.17 -17.99
N GLY A 462 2.61 -20.82 -19.13
CA GLY A 462 3.87 -21.42 -19.58
C GLY A 462 5.03 -21.18 -18.62
N GLY A 463 6.03 -22.06 -18.58
CA GLY A 463 7.24 -21.85 -17.77
C GLY A 463 7.02 -21.95 -16.24
N ASN A 464 5.94 -22.58 -15.80
CA ASN A 464 5.65 -22.86 -14.39
C ASN A 464 6.10 -24.29 -13.99
N GLN A 465 5.55 -24.84 -12.91
CA GLN A 465 5.80 -26.19 -12.40
C GLN A 465 4.49 -26.99 -12.28
N ILE A 466 3.51 -26.70 -13.14
CA ILE A 466 2.15 -27.25 -13.04
C ILE A 466 2.13 -28.71 -13.49
N PHE A 467 1.69 -29.59 -12.58
CA PHE A 467 1.59 -31.04 -12.84
C PHE A 467 0.19 -31.49 -13.30
N ASP A 468 -0.86 -30.78 -12.90
CA ASP A 468 -2.26 -31.17 -13.12
C ASP A 468 -3.10 -29.99 -13.61
N LEU A 469 -3.68 -30.12 -14.81
CA LEU A 469 -4.60 -29.13 -15.40
C LEU A 469 -6.08 -29.43 -15.12
N SER A 470 -6.41 -30.58 -14.55
CA SER A 470 -7.80 -31.00 -14.27
C SER A 470 -8.60 -30.02 -13.38
N PRO A 471 -8.00 -29.19 -12.49
CA PRO A 471 -8.76 -28.15 -11.78
C PRO A 471 -9.51 -27.21 -12.73
N MET A 472 -8.99 -26.96 -13.94
CA MET A 472 -9.59 -26.05 -14.89
C MET A 472 -10.67 -26.69 -15.78
N GLN A 473 -10.94 -27.99 -15.62
CA GLN A 473 -11.78 -28.76 -16.55
C GLN A 473 -13.13 -28.09 -16.85
N ASN A 474 -13.79 -27.60 -15.80
CA ASN A 474 -15.12 -27.02 -15.86
C ASN A 474 -15.13 -25.49 -15.81
N THR A 475 -13.98 -24.86 -15.55
CA THR A 475 -13.89 -23.41 -15.30
C THR A 475 -13.31 -22.68 -16.50
N LEU A 476 -12.43 -23.32 -17.27
CA LEU A 476 -11.90 -22.75 -18.52
C LEU A 476 -12.91 -22.86 -19.67
N PRO A 477 -13.29 -21.75 -20.34
CA PRO A 477 -14.29 -21.76 -21.40
C PRO A 477 -13.92 -22.66 -22.59
N LYS A 478 -14.91 -23.34 -23.17
CA LYS A 478 -14.71 -24.18 -24.39
C LYS A 478 -14.31 -23.39 -25.64
N THR A 479 -14.47 -22.07 -25.62
CA THR A 479 -14.06 -21.15 -26.71
C THR A 479 -12.55 -20.89 -26.72
N ILE A 480 -11.84 -21.28 -25.66
CA ILE A 480 -10.39 -21.22 -25.59
C ILE A 480 -9.79 -22.27 -26.52
N ILE A 481 -8.76 -21.86 -27.26
CA ILE A 481 -8.03 -22.71 -28.20
C ILE A 481 -6.55 -22.63 -27.84
N ALA A 482 -5.95 -23.81 -27.67
CA ALA A 482 -4.53 -23.97 -27.43
C ALA A 482 -3.69 -23.18 -28.43
N GLY A 483 -2.71 -22.41 -27.96
CA GLY A 483 -1.74 -21.68 -28.77
C GLY A 483 -2.17 -20.39 -29.42
N GLN A 484 -3.45 -20.06 -29.35
CA GLN A 484 -3.94 -18.72 -29.66
C GLN A 484 -4.29 -17.97 -28.40
N ARG A 485 -4.95 -18.66 -27.47
CA ARG A 485 -5.57 -18.10 -26.26
C ARG A 485 -5.21 -18.84 -24.99
N PHE A 486 -4.53 -19.99 -25.10
CA PHE A 486 -4.04 -20.76 -23.96
C PHE A 486 -2.62 -21.24 -24.15
N GLY A 487 -1.80 -21.11 -23.12
CA GLY A 487 -0.44 -21.66 -23.06
C GLY A 487 -0.15 -22.29 -21.70
N ALA A 488 0.41 -23.50 -21.68
CA ALA A 488 0.98 -24.12 -20.47
C ALA A 488 2.26 -24.89 -20.83
N ARG A 489 3.05 -24.33 -21.76
CA ARG A 489 4.25 -24.96 -22.30
C ARG A 489 5.45 -24.79 -21.38
N ARG A 490 6.48 -25.62 -21.58
CA ARG A 490 7.79 -25.50 -20.90
C ARG A 490 7.70 -25.60 -19.37
N GLN A 491 6.77 -26.38 -18.83
CA GLN A 491 6.73 -26.65 -17.39
C GLN A 491 8.06 -27.27 -16.93
N GLN A 492 8.54 -26.88 -15.76
CA GLN A 492 9.75 -27.40 -15.11
C GLN A 492 9.37 -28.07 -13.80
N ILE A 493 9.01 -29.34 -13.87
CA ILE A 493 8.40 -30.06 -12.75
C ILE A 493 9.49 -30.85 -12.03
N ALA A 494 9.68 -30.56 -10.74
CA ALA A 494 10.34 -31.46 -9.81
C ALA A 494 9.27 -32.26 -9.06
N TYR A 495 9.06 -33.51 -9.45
CA TYR A 495 8.10 -34.38 -8.80
C TYR A 495 8.63 -34.73 -7.40
N SER A 496 7.85 -34.38 -6.37
CA SER A 496 8.30 -34.42 -4.98
C SER A 496 8.38 -35.82 -4.40
N GLN A 497 7.55 -36.74 -4.89
CA GLN A 497 7.47 -38.10 -4.37
C GLN A 497 8.51 -39.02 -5.02
N THR A 498 9.05 -39.95 -4.25
CA THR A 498 9.89 -41.02 -4.79
C THR A 498 9.03 -42.08 -5.45
N VAL A 499 9.32 -42.38 -6.71
CA VAL A 499 8.62 -43.40 -7.48
C VAL A 499 9.15 -44.79 -7.12
N ILE A 500 8.25 -45.73 -6.83
CA ILE A 500 8.65 -47.09 -6.45
C ILE A 500 8.88 -47.97 -7.69
N ALA A 501 10.06 -48.58 -7.78
CA ALA A 501 10.40 -49.56 -8.81
C ALA A 501 10.04 -50.98 -8.37
N SER A 502 9.38 -51.74 -9.24
CA SER A 502 9.08 -53.17 -9.01
C SER A 502 10.07 -54.06 -9.77
N LEU A 503 10.77 -54.96 -9.07
CA LEU A 503 11.69 -55.91 -9.70
C LEU A 503 10.95 -57.21 -10.09
N LYS A 504 10.91 -57.54 -11.38
CA LYS A 504 10.38 -58.81 -11.90
C LYS A 504 11.25 -59.34 -13.03
N ASN A 505 11.60 -60.63 -12.99
CA ASN A 505 12.40 -61.29 -14.02
C ASN A 505 13.67 -60.51 -14.39
N ASP A 506 14.42 -60.03 -13.39
CA ASP A 506 15.63 -59.20 -13.53
C ASP A 506 15.43 -57.88 -14.30
N ILE A 507 14.22 -57.32 -14.26
CA ILE A 507 13.86 -56.01 -14.82
C ILE A 507 13.18 -55.18 -13.74
N TYR A 508 13.68 -53.96 -13.52
CA TYR A 508 13.00 -52.94 -12.75
C TYR A 508 11.94 -52.27 -13.64
N GLU A 509 10.67 -52.49 -13.32
CA GLU A 509 9.53 -51.79 -13.90
C GLU A 509 9.24 -50.53 -13.08
N ILE A 510 9.16 -49.38 -13.75
CA ILE A 510 8.93 -48.07 -13.11
C ILE A 510 7.74 -47.42 -13.81
N GLU A 511 6.66 -47.16 -13.06
CA GLU A 511 5.53 -46.35 -13.53
C GLU A 511 5.91 -44.86 -13.49
N LEU A 512 5.74 -44.14 -14.59
CA LEU A 512 6.12 -42.74 -14.67
C LEU A 512 5.05 -41.83 -14.05
N PRO A 513 5.44 -40.81 -13.26
CA PRO A 513 4.52 -39.80 -12.76
C PRO A 513 4.18 -38.82 -13.89
N MET A 514 3.23 -39.22 -14.74
CA MET A 514 2.84 -38.44 -15.91
C MET A 514 1.96 -37.24 -15.50
N PRO A 515 2.24 -36.03 -16.00
CA PRO A 515 1.36 -34.88 -15.83
C PRO A 515 -0.04 -35.13 -16.39
N ILE A 516 -1.04 -34.52 -15.75
CA ILE A 516 -2.47 -34.73 -16.02
C ILE A 516 -3.01 -33.57 -16.87
N ASP A 517 -3.61 -33.90 -18.01
CA ASP A 517 -4.27 -32.94 -18.89
C ASP A 517 -5.63 -32.48 -18.31
N ILE A 518 -6.20 -31.42 -18.89
CA ILE A 518 -7.43 -30.79 -18.42
C ILE A 518 -8.64 -31.74 -18.36
N ASP A 519 -8.69 -32.77 -19.21
CA ASP A 519 -9.76 -33.77 -19.23
C ASP A 519 -9.52 -34.95 -18.27
N GLY A 520 -8.44 -34.90 -17.50
CA GLY A 520 -8.02 -35.95 -16.56
C GLY A 520 -7.20 -37.07 -17.19
N THR A 521 -6.93 -37.01 -18.50
CA THR A 521 -6.04 -37.99 -19.16
C THR A 521 -4.57 -37.70 -18.88
N LEU A 522 -3.72 -38.71 -18.98
CA LEU A 522 -2.28 -38.54 -18.80
C LEU A 522 -1.62 -38.04 -20.10
N THR A 523 -0.64 -37.17 -19.94
CA THR A 523 0.26 -36.75 -21.03
C THR A 523 1.14 -37.89 -21.51
N ASN A 524 1.93 -37.65 -22.56
CA ASN A 524 2.75 -38.68 -23.20
C ASN A 524 4.23 -38.34 -23.10
N THR A 525 5.06 -39.38 -23.12
CA THR A 525 6.51 -39.27 -23.32
C THR A 525 7.03 -40.52 -24.03
N ALA A 526 8.00 -40.34 -24.93
CA ALA A 526 8.57 -41.45 -25.71
C ALA A 526 9.78 -42.10 -25.02
N LYS A 527 10.46 -41.37 -24.13
CA LYS A 527 11.71 -41.83 -23.51
C LYS A 527 12.01 -41.11 -22.20
N VAL A 528 12.73 -41.81 -21.33
CA VAL A 528 13.28 -41.27 -20.08
C VAL A 528 14.80 -41.32 -20.15
N THR A 529 15.44 -40.21 -19.81
CA THR A 529 16.89 -40.15 -19.58
C THR A 529 17.16 -40.43 -18.11
N VAL A 530 18.06 -41.38 -17.84
CA VAL A 530 18.56 -41.67 -16.51
C VAL A 530 20.02 -41.27 -16.47
N ILE A 531 20.41 -40.47 -15.48
CA ILE A 531 21.80 -40.19 -15.14
C ILE A 531 22.06 -40.93 -13.84
N PHE A 532 22.96 -41.91 -13.88
CA PHE A 532 23.33 -42.72 -12.72
C PHE A 532 24.36 -41.97 -11.85
N GLU A 533 24.59 -42.48 -10.64
CA GLU A 533 25.50 -41.88 -9.66
C GLU A 533 26.94 -41.74 -10.17
N ASP A 534 27.40 -42.68 -11.01
CA ASP A 534 28.73 -42.65 -11.64
C ASP A 534 28.84 -41.60 -12.77
N GLY A 535 27.75 -40.87 -13.05
CA GLY A 535 27.65 -39.86 -14.11
C GLY A 535 27.32 -40.44 -15.48
N ASN A 536 27.23 -41.77 -15.65
CA ASN A 536 26.81 -42.37 -16.90
C ASN A 536 25.34 -42.08 -17.18
N SER A 537 25.01 -41.86 -18.45
CA SER A 537 23.63 -41.59 -18.88
C SER A 537 23.14 -42.64 -19.87
N LYS A 538 21.88 -43.04 -19.72
CA LYS A 538 21.19 -43.97 -20.63
C LYS A 538 19.75 -43.52 -20.88
N GLU A 539 19.26 -43.72 -22.11
CA GLU A 539 17.87 -43.49 -22.47
C GLU A 539 17.09 -44.82 -22.50
N TYR A 540 15.88 -44.79 -21.96
CA TYR A 540 14.95 -45.91 -21.96
C TYR A 540 13.67 -45.52 -22.69
N SER A 541 13.24 -46.33 -23.65
CA SER A 541 11.95 -46.16 -24.32
C SER A 541 10.79 -46.50 -23.38
N THR A 542 9.69 -45.77 -23.52
CA THR A 542 8.48 -46.02 -22.74
C THR A 542 7.59 -47.09 -23.35
N THR A 543 6.80 -47.74 -22.49
CA THR A 543 5.68 -48.60 -22.89
C THR A 543 4.40 -48.15 -22.20
N ILE A 544 3.25 -48.31 -22.86
CA ILE A 544 1.95 -47.96 -22.29
C ILE A 544 1.18 -49.25 -22.02
N LEU A 545 0.76 -49.46 -20.77
CA LEU A 545 -0.02 -50.60 -20.33
C LEU A 545 -1.15 -50.13 -19.43
N GLY A 546 -2.40 -50.46 -19.78
CA GLY A 546 -3.57 -50.08 -18.97
C GLY A 546 -3.74 -48.57 -18.77
N GLY A 547 -3.30 -47.74 -19.73
CA GLY A 547 -3.35 -46.28 -19.65
C GLY A 547 -2.24 -45.62 -18.83
N LYS A 548 -1.31 -46.42 -18.28
CA LYS A 548 -0.14 -45.95 -17.53
C LYS A 548 1.13 -46.11 -18.36
N THR A 549 2.09 -45.22 -18.15
CA THR A 549 3.36 -45.21 -18.88
C THR A 549 4.47 -45.77 -18.00
N TYR A 550 5.28 -46.66 -18.57
CA TYR A 550 6.35 -47.34 -17.86
C TYR A 550 7.68 -47.23 -18.59
N ILE A 551 8.77 -47.35 -17.84
CA ILE A 551 10.07 -47.77 -18.38
C ILE A 551 10.51 -49.08 -17.74
N SER A 552 11.36 -49.81 -18.45
CA SER A 552 11.94 -51.07 -18.02
C SER A 552 13.46 -50.97 -18.00
N ILE A 553 14.06 -51.09 -16.82
CA ILE A 553 15.51 -51.03 -16.64
C ILE A 553 16.02 -52.44 -16.29
N PRO A 554 16.79 -53.10 -17.17
CA PRO A 554 17.43 -54.36 -16.85
C PRO A 554 18.31 -54.25 -15.62
N LYS A 555 18.29 -55.26 -14.74
CA LYS A 555 19.10 -55.29 -13.52
C LYS A 555 20.61 -55.15 -13.78
N ASN A 556 21.08 -55.58 -14.95
CA ASN A 556 22.48 -55.45 -15.37
C ASN A 556 22.92 -54.01 -15.70
N ASP A 557 21.97 -53.08 -15.86
CA ASP A 557 22.28 -51.67 -16.09
C ASP A 557 22.63 -50.90 -14.81
N VAL A 558 22.40 -51.51 -13.64
CA VAL A 558 22.57 -50.87 -12.34
C VAL A 558 23.45 -51.71 -11.41
N ASP A 559 24.02 -51.10 -10.38
CA ASP A 559 24.76 -51.83 -9.35
C ASP A 559 23.80 -52.58 -8.43
N SER A 560 23.48 -53.81 -8.84
CA SER A 560 22.56 -54.69 -8.09
C SER A 560 23.07 -55.16 -6.72
N ASN A 561 24.29 -54.80 -6.32
CA ASN A 561 24.78 -55.05 -4.96
C ASN A 561 24.30 -54.00 -3.96
N LYS A 562 23.80 -52.85 -4.44
CA LYS A 562 23.23 -51.80 -3.59
C LYS A 562 21.80 -52.13 -3.18
N GLU A 563 21.43 -51.71 -1.98
CA GLU A 563 20.06 -51.78 -1.49
C GLU A 563 19.12 -50.91 -2.34
N ASN A 564 19.54 -49.67 -2.64
CA ASN A 564 18.91 -48.84 -3.66
C ASN A 564 19.88 -48.65 -4.85
N PRO A 565 19.69 -49.38 -5.97
CA PRO A 565 20.50 -49.24 -7.17
C PRO A 565 20.29 -47.91 -7.92
N PHE A 566 19.28 -47.13 -7.52
CA PHE A 566 18.97 -45.82 -8.07
C PHE A 566 19.30 -44.68 -7.09
N GLU A 567 20.02 -44.98 -6.01
CA GLU A 567 20.51 -43.95 -5.09
C GLU A 567 21.32 -42.90 -5.88
N ASN A 568 21.01 -41.62 -5.66
CA ASN A 568 21.60 -40.47 -6.38
C ASN A 568 21.38 -40.45 -7.91
N ALA A 569 20.63 -41.39 -8.48
CA ALA A 569 20.26 -41.33 -9.89
C ALA A 569 19.22 -40.24 -10.13
N LYS A 570 19.36 -39.52 -11.25
CA LYS A 570 18.42 -38.50 -11.71
C LYS A 570 17.65 -38.99 -12.92
N PHE A 571 16.33 -39.08 -12.78
CA PHE A 571 15.43 -39.42 -13.87
C PHE A 571 14.83 -38.16 -14.45
N THR A 572 14.81 -38.05 -15.79
CA THR A 572 14.26 -36.89 -16.48
C THR A 572 13.57 -37.31 -17.78
N PHE A 573 12.36 -36.80 -18.02
CA PHE A 573 11.69 -36.92 -19.32
C PHE A 573 11.03 -35.63 -19.73
N ASN A 574 10.91 -35.44 -21.04
CA ASN A 574 10.05 -34.39 -21.61
C ASN A 574 8.67 -34.99 -21.89
N PHE A 575 7.62 -34.27 -21.54
CA PHE A 575 6.24 -34.67 -21.83
C PHE A 575 5.59 -33.73 -22.82
N ASP A 576 4.61 -34.26 -23.53
CA ASP A 576 3.73 -33.50 -24.41
C ASP A 576 2.28 -33.96 -24.32
N ASN A 577 1.40 -33.04 -24.69
CA ASN A 577 -0.03 -33.32 -24.86
C ASN A 577 -0.44 -33.35 -26.34
N LEU A 578 0.37 -33.92 -27.24
CA LEU A 578 0.04 -33.97 -28.68
C LEU A 578 -1.16 -34.88 -28.97
N ASN A 579 -1.36 -35.91 -28.16
CA ASN A 579 -2.45 -36.88 -28.30
C ASN A 579 -3.71 -36.49 -27.50
N GLY A 580 -3.71 -35.36 -26.78
CA GLY A 580 -4.85 -34.91 -25.99
C GLY A 580 -6.14 -34.79 -26.82
N SER A 581 -7.26 -35.15 -26.21
CA SER A 581 -8.60 -35.01 -26.79
C SER A 581 -9.14 -33.58 -26.70
N ASP A 582 -8.78 -32.85 -25.65
CA ASP A 582 -9.31 -31.52 -25.40
C ASP A 582 -8.56 -30.44 -26.21
N SER A 583 -9.28 -29.74 -27.09
CA SER A 583 -8.71 -28.69 -27.95
C SER A 583 -8.19 -27.48 -27.18
N ARG A 584 -8.56 -27.30 -25.91
CA ARG A 584 -8.09 -26.19 -25.07
C ARG A 584 -6.61 -26.32 -24.74
N THR A 585 -6.08 -27.53 -24.61
CA THR A 585 -4.71 -27.80 -24.13
C THR A 585 -3.86 -28.65 -25.07
N LYS A 586 -4.46 -29.36 -26.03
CA LYS A 586 -3.78 -30.26 -26.98
C LYS A 586 -2.58 -29.62 -27.66
N GLY A 587 -1.37 -30.08 -27.35
CA GLY A 587 -0.09 -29.59 -27.91
C GLY A 587 0.48 -28.32 -27.26
N TRP A 588 -0.18 -27.78 -26.24
CA TRP A 588 0.27 -26.61 -25.47
C TRP A 588 0.41 -26.84 -23.97
N PHE A 589 0.23 -28.07 -23.51
CA PHE A 589 0.73 -28.53 -22.22
C PHE A 589 1.97 -29.42 -22.44
N THR A 590 3.14 -28.87 -22.15
CA THR A 590 4.43 -29.53 -22.38
C THR A 590 5.44 -29.12 -21.32
N GLY A 591 6.46 -29.93 -21.11
CA GLY A 591 7.51 -29.59 -20.15
C GLY A 591 8.48 -30.73 -19.89
N THR A 592 9.21 -30.60 -18.80
CA THR A 592 10.19 -31.55 -18.32
C THR A 592 9.84 -31.95 -16.90
N VAL A 593 9.86 -33.26 -16.62
CA VAL A 593 9.68 -33.83 -15.28
C VAL A 593 11.01 -34.41 -14.82
N THR A 594 11.44 -34.02 -13.62
CA THR A 594 12.52 -34.67 -12.88
C THR A 594 11.94 -35.37 -11.66
N PHE A 595 12.36 -36.59 -11.39
CA PHE A 595 11.88 -37.39 -10.25
C PHE A 595 12.96 -38.33 -9.74
N LYS A 596 12.73 -38.91 -8.55
CA LYS A 596 13.58 -39.92 -7.92
C LYS A 596 12.90 -41.29 -7.97
N VAL A 597 13.71 -42.36 -7.94
CA VAL A 597 13.23 -43.74 -7.93
C VAL A 597 13.91 -44.52 -6.80
N SER A 598 13.17 -45.43 -6.19
CA SER A 598 13.70 -46.41 -5.23
C SER A 598 12.96 -47.75 -5.37
N PRO A 599 13.63 -48.92 -5.27
CA PRO A 599 12.93 -50.20 -5.14
C PRO A 599 12.47 -50.48 -3.71
N VAL A 600 12.88 -49.64 -2.75
CA VAL A 600 12.50 -49.75 -1.35
C VAL A 600 11.36 -48.77 -1.09
N ALA A 601 10.22 -49.29 -0.64
CA ALA A 601 9.14 -48.45 -0.12
C ALA A 601 9.61 -47.85 1.22
N GLU A 602 9.97 -46.57 1.19
CA GLU A 602 10.18 -45.83 2.43
C GLU A 602 8.84 -45.66 3.14
N THR A 603 8.83 -45.79 4.47
CA THR A 603 7.60 -45.63 5.25
C THR A 603 7.69 -44.41 6.16
N TYR A 604 6.65 -43.58 6.10
CA TYR A 604 6.56 -42.30 6.76
C TYR A 604 5.43 -42.32 7.78
N ARG A 605 5.54 -41.47 8.80
CA ARG A 605 4.44 -41.17 9.71
C ARG A 605 3.81 -39.85 9.29
N VAL A 606 2.51 -39.75 9.46
CA VAL A 606 1.76 -38.52 9.23
C VAL A 606 1.84 -37.69 10.49
N ILE A 607 2.22 -36.42 10.33
CA ILE A 607 2.19 -35.43 11.40
C ILE A 607 1.17 -34.39 10.96
N TYR A 608 0.23 -34.06 11.83
CA TYR A 608 -0.75 -33.00 11.61
C TYR A 608 -0.22 -31.70 12.20
N ASP A 609 -0.62 -30.58 11.60
CA ASP A 609 -0.39 -29.25 12.15
C ASP A 609 -1.64 -28.38 11.95
N PHE A 610 -1.87 -27.44 12.86
CA PHE A 610 -2.92 -26.44 12.73
C PHE A 610 -2.28 -25.11 12.38
N VAL A 611 -2.86 -24.42 11.40
CA VAL A 611 -2.37 -23.12 10.95
C VAL A 611 -3.36 -22.05 11.37
N SER A 612 -2.86 -20.95 11.94
CA SER A 612 -3.68 -19.80 12.29
C SER A 612 -4.31 -19.19 11.05
N GLY A 613 -5.62 -18.93 11.08
CA GLY A 613 -6.31 -18.16 10.04
C GLY A 613 -5.92 -16.68 10.03
N THR A 614 -5.15 -16.19 11.01
CA THR A 614 -4.64 -14.82 11.08
C THR A 614 -3.13 -14.82 10.83
N ARG A 615 -2.70 -14.25 9.69
CA ARG A 615 -1.29 -14.17 9.27
C ARG A 615 -0.41 -13.55 10.35
N GLY A 616 0.67 -14.23 10.72
CA GLY A 616 1.65 -13.74 11.71
C GLY A 616 1.29 -13.96 13.18
N LYS A 617 0.15 -14.58 13.49
CA LYS A 617 -0.22 -14.96 14.87
C LYS A 617 -0.11 -16.47 15.09
N GLY A 618 0.52 -16.88 16.19
CA GLY A 618 0.56 -18.28 16.63
C GLY A 618 -0.77 -18.75 17.20
N LEU A 619 -0.98 -20.08 17.22
CA LEU A 619 -2.14 -20.69 17.85
C LEU A 619 -1.89 -20.93 19.35
N PRO A 620 -2.92 -20.78 20.22
CA PRO A 620 -2.83 -21.19 21.61
C PRO A 620 -2.57 -22.69 21.76
N SER A 621 -1.91 -23.08 22.85
CA SER A 621 -1.59 -24.49 23.16
C SER A 621 -2.82 -25.38 23.19
N GLU A 622 -3.92 -24.85 23.72
CA GLU A 622 -5.19 -25.56 23.87
C GLU A 622 -5.80 -25.95 22.52
N VAL A 623 -5.46 -25.24 21.45
CA VAL A 623 -5.86 -25.56 20.08
C VAL A 623 -4.91 -26.59 19.48
N THR A 624 -3.59 -26.43 19.64
CA THR A 624 -2.60 -27.39 19.11
C THR A 624 -2.64 -28.75 19.81
N ASP A 625 -3.12 -28.82 21.05
CA ASP A 625 -3.33 -30.07 21.77
C ASP A 625 -4.46 -30.94 21.17
N LEU A 626 -5.30 -30.38 20.30
CA LEU A 626 -6.34 -31.12 19.57
C LEU A 626 -5.84 -31.78 18.28
N LEU A 627 -4.53 -31.73 17.99
CA LEU A 627 -3.97 -32.36 16.80
C LEU A 627 -4.25 -33.88 16.78
N PRO A 628 -4.77 -34.43 15.66
CA PRO A 628 -4.95 -35.86 15.52
C PRO A 628 -3.62 -36.62 15.67
N ILE A 629 -3.67 -37.81 16.29
CA ILE A 629 -2.52 -38.71 16.36
C ILE A 629 -2.72 -39.86 15.40
N ASP A 630 -1.78 -40.00 14.46
CA ASP A 630 -1.73 -41.14 13.55
C ASP A 630 -0.54 -42.03 13.88
N SER A 631 -0.85 -43.25 14.31
CA SER A 631 0.15 -44.25 14.69
C SER A 631 0.58 -45.14 13.53
N ALA A 632 -0.10 -45.05 12.38
CA ALA A 632 0.22 -45.84 11.22
C ALA A 632 1.50 -45.32 10.53
N LYS A 633 2.14 -46.25 9.82
CA LYS A 633 3.19 -45.93 8.87
C LYS A 633 2.64 -46.15 7.48
N TYR A 634 2.95 -45.23 6.58
CA TYR A 634 2.48 -45.22 5.22
C TYR A 634 3.66 -45.32 4.27
N GLU A 635 3.53 -46.12 3.24
CA GLU A 635 4.49 -46.10 2.14
C GLU A 635 4.45 -44.72 1.47
N GLU A 636 5.62 -44.20 1.10
CA GLU A 636 5.75 -42.95 0.34
C GLU A 636 4.82 -42.96 -0.89
N GLY A 637 4.00 -41.91 -1.04
CA GLY A 637 3.02 -41.80 -2.12
C GLY A 637 1.65 -42.45 -1.87
N SER A 638 1.41 -43.07 -0.70
CA SER A 638 0.09 -43.58 -0.33
C SER A 638 -0.95 -42.46 -0.22
N THR A 639 -2.13 -42.64 -0.84
CA THR A 639 -3.28 -41.77 -0.56
C THR A 639 -3.89 -42.14 0.79
N ILE A 640 -3.80 -41.21 1.73
CA ILE A 640 -4.33 -41.35 3.09
C ILE A 640 -5.53 -40.44 3.29
N THR A 641 -6.51 -40.89 4.06
CA THR A 641 -7.61 -40.01 4.49
C THR A 641 -7.19 -39.32 5.78
N ALA A 642 -7.14 -37.99 5.77
CA ALA A 642 -6.78 -37.21 6.95
C ALA A 642 -7.71 -37.54 8.12
N ILE A 643 -7.12 -37.83 9.28
CA ILE A 643 -7.85 -38.05 10.52
C ILE A 643 -8.33 -36.69 11.02
N GLN A 644 -9.62 -36.58 11.33
CA GLN A 644 -10.19 -35.37 11.93
C GLN A 644 -9.84 -35.31 13.42
N PRO A 645 -9.67 -34.12 14.01
CA PRO A 645 -9.45 -33.98 15.44
C PRO A 645 -10.67 -34.45 16.22
N ASP A 646 -10.45 -34.98 17.43
CA ASP A 646 -11.53 -35.49 18.29
C ASP A 646 -12.47 -34.38 18.78
N ALA A 647 -12.01 -33.14 18.78
CA ALA A 647 -12.79 -31.94 19.04
C ALA A 647 -12.40 -30.81 18.09
N THR A 648 -13.37 -29.96 17.74
CA THR A 648 -13.18 -28.78 16.88
C THR A 648 -13.34 -27.46 17.64
N GLU A 649 -13.48 -27.52 18.96
CA GLU A 649 -13.75 -26.39 19.84
C GLU A 649 -13.00 -26.59 21.16
N VAL A 650 -12.46 -25.50 21.73
CA VAL A 650 -11.84 -25.46 23.07
C VAL A 650 -12.84 -24.80 24.03
N VAL A 651 -13.05 -25.40 25.21
CA VAL A 651 -14.08 -24.99 26.19
C VAL A 651 -13.57 -23.98 27.20
#